data_AF-A0ABD3M0R1-F1
#
_entry.id   AF-A0ABD3M0R1-F1
#
_cell.length_a   1.000
_cell.length_b   1.000
_cell.length_c   1.000
_cell.angle_alpha   90.00
_cell.angle_beta   90.00
_cell.angle_gamma   90.00
#
_symmetry.space_group_name_H-M   'P 1'
#
loop_
_entity.id
_entity.type
_entity.pdbx_description
1 polymer ?
#
loop_
_entity_poly.entity_id
_entity_poly.type
_entity_poly.pdbx_seq_one_letter_code
_entity_poly.pdbx_strand_id
1 'polypeptide(L)'
;MPSYLTRTAAFVILPILLPNVAHLANAFTPVHSSRIPCSSSSSARCPPHDVFTLATKSRLHSTINVVSESPSAQVVEQFLSQYESSIQEGQEWANEFGFTDQEAAFYAIFRAIRRMDSSNSNSNIKLLGLSGTPFFIPHSLLAKAEGGASSDDGKNWFSSYFHFYHLATALEEDFLDAQVGSTDNRKGWQVSAVSEPTGSSFDDARMTLSQVKAALESGTVIFNNIGAHIPRLAGPALASTDALSLPGAVNMYVTARGMRTSAPPHTDRQDVLVVQMEGAKRWRVFTPPTDGDVKPNADPFARGKGLDNLPLHVLLEGTEGRLGSELLMDVTLSEGDVLFIPAGFPHTTDTVEETTDADYDASIHLTFNIDTHVWALDNLNVRNVALRRSGMKDILASPSSPASNSELNLYIGKVNQLPNNHRSRLMDALPLDFLDVSSDDSPALLNSIVNDLEQLCSIVTESTSDNTTITAESLLEALKRIHSYGSSILDIHRDMYVAAVEEGRLRKAEAAMTAHMSSTSISSKVKMSPERVQRLSLFRVRPFFEKINEAKTELEHWCVTGGAPASSTFGSSDELPPLDPNWQYTAQLAVGDECEADLGGAFFAAKISQIIGNKYNVVFFDGDRADGLERSQIKLSKPPTPVNDEIDTTGLTKKEIKRLMKKMDKKDRK
;
A
#
# COMPACT_ATOMS: atom_id res chain seq x y z
N MET A 1 12.38 24.91 -36.41
CA MET A 1 11.61 24.12 -37.39
C MET A 1 12.59 23.36 -38.27
N PRO A 2 12.44 22.05 -38.54
CA PRO A 2 11.44 21.13 -37.98
C PRO A 2 12.05 19.78 -37.48
N SER A 3 11.53 19.21 -36.36
CA SER A 3 10.71 17.96 -36.28
C SER A 3 11.46 16.66 -36.60
N TYR A 4 11.52 15.63 -35.74
CA TYR A 4 10.40 14.72 -35.43
C TYR A 4 10.77 13.65 -34.37
N LEU A 5 9.74 13.26 -33.59
CA LEU A 5 9.45 11.96 -32.92
C LEU A 5 10.28 11.56 -31.68
N THR A 6 9.80 11.72 -30.45
CA THR A 6 8.87 10.85 -29.68
C THR A 6 9.24 9.35 -29.63
N ARG A 7 9.57 8.84 -28.44
CA ARG A 7 8.95 7.66 -27.77
C ARG A 7 9.59 7.36 -26.40
N THR A 8 8.75 7.51 -25.37
CA THR A 8 8.52 6.61 -24.21
C THR A 8 9.67 5.76 -23.65
N ALA A 9 10.02 6.00 -22.38
CA ALA A 9 10.41 4.95 -21.44
C ALA A 9 9.94 5.36 -20.03
N ALA A 10 9.07 4.55 -19.45
CA ALA A 10 8.52 4.71 -18.10
C ALA A 10 9.58 4.33 -17.07
N PHE A 11 9.73 5.13 -16.01
CA PHE A 11 10.45 4.71 -14.81
C PHE A 11 9.51 3.92 -13.91
N VAL A 12 9.87 2.65 -13.69
CA VAL A 12 9.38 1.83 -12.60
C VAL A 12 10.22 2.21 -11.37
N ILE A 13 9.64 3.02 -10.51
CA ILE A 13 10.02 3.08 -9.09
C ILE A 13 8.89 2.34 -8.37
N LEU A 14 9.21 1.32 -7.58
CA LEU A 14 8.23 0.52 -6.84
C LEU A 14 7.34 1.41 -5.97
N PRO A 15 6.01 1.36 -6.19
CA PRO A 15 5.09 1.04 -5.10
C PRO A 15 4.38 -0.27 -5.45
N ILE A 16 4.35 -1.23 -4.52
CA ILE A 16 3.34 -2.30 -4.56
C ILE A 16 2.14 -1.68 -3.80
N LEU A 17 0.97 -1.40 -4.41
CA LEU A 17 0.05 -2.27 -5.14
C LEU A 17 -0.71 -1.52 -6.25
N LEU A 18 -0.66 -2.02 -7.49
CA LEU A 18 -1.79 -2.43 -8.36
C LEU A 18 -1.26 -2.86 -9.75
N PRO A 19 -1.89 -3.85 -10.42
CA PRO A 19 -1.35 -4.49 -11.63
C PRO A 19 -1.58 -3.67 -12.91
N ASN A 20 -0.51 -3.50 -13.70
CA ASN A 20 -0.54 -2.78 -14.98
C ASN A 20 -1.04 -3.63 -16.15
N VAL A 21 -1.87 -3.03 -16.99
CA VAL A 21 -2.50 -3.62 -18.18
C VAL A 21 -1.66 -3.34 -19.43
N ALA A 22 -1.40 -4.39 -20.22
CA ALA A 22 -0.73 -4.29 -21.50
C ALA A 22 -1.65 -3.78 -22.62
N HIS A 23 -1.12 -2.88 -23.46
CA HIS A 23 -1.74 -2.35 -24.67
C HIS A 23 -1.89 -3.41 -25.78
N LEU A 24 -3.06 -3.44 -26.42
CA LEU A 24 -3.21 -3.84 -27.83
C LEU A 24 -4.07 -2.81 -28.56
N ALA A 25 -3.43 -2.07 -29.45
CA ALA A 25 -4.07 -1.20 -30.42
C ALA A 25 -4.55 -2.02 -31.62
N ASN A 26 -5.77 -1.77 -32.10
CA ASN A 26 -6.05 -1.80 -33.53
C ASN A 26 -7.25 -0.93 -33.92
N ALA A 27 -6.92 0.03 -34.77
CA ALA A 27 -7.68 0.87 -35.68
C ALA A 27 -9.15 0.51 -35.98
N PHE A 28 -10.03 1.53 -35.93
CA PHE A 28 -10.92 1.88 -37.04
C PHE A 28 -11.21 3.40 -37.07
N THR A 29 -11.34 3.91 -38.28
CA THR A 29 -11.33 5.29 -38.78
C THR A 29 -12.58 6.12 -38.45
N PRO A 30 -12.50 7.47 -38.53
CA PRO A 30 -13.60 8.37 -38.16
C PRO A 30 -14.58 8.57 -39.32
N VAL A 31 -15.88 8.60 -39.02
CA VAL A 31 -16.91 9.12 -39.93
C VAL A 31 -17.41 10.46 -39.41
N HIS A 32 -17.17 11.50 -40.21
CA HIS A 32 -17.78 12.81 -40.11
C HIS A 32 -19.29 12.75 -40.33
N SER A 33 -20.06 13.42 -39.48
CA SER A 33 -21.37 14.01 -39.83
C SER A 33 -21.65 15.12 -38.82
N SER A 34 -21.36 16.36 -39.17
CA SER A 34 -22.29 17.35 -39.75
C SER A 34 -23.36 17.81 -38.74
N ARG A 35 -23.15 19.03 -38.24
CA ARG A 35 -24.13 19.82 -37.50
C ARG A 35 -25.21 20.30 -38.46
N ILE A 36 -26.47 20.14 -38.09
CA ILE A 36 -27.58 20.96 -38.59
C ILE A 36 -28.36 21.47 -37.36
N PRO A 37 -28.58 22.79 -37.22
CA PRO A 37 -29.46 23.34 -36.19
C PRO A 37 -30.87 23.54 -36.78
N CYS A 38 -31.91 23.30 -35.97
CA CYS A 38 -33.22 23.88 -36.22
C CYS A 38 -34.01 24.08 -34.93
N SER A 39 -34.85 25.10 -35.01
CA SER A 39 -35.37 25.95 -33.95
C SER A 39 -36.79 25.61 -33.52
N SER A 40 -37.13 26.13 -32.33
CA SER A 40 -38.40 26.74 -31.91
C SER A 40 -39.66 25.90 -31.65
N SER A 41 -40.09 26.02 -30.38
CA SER A 41 -41.44 26.24 -29.84
C SER A 41 -42.48 25.11 -29.83
N SER A 42 -42.97 24.77 -28.62
CA SER A 42 -44.33 25.13 -28.18
C SER A 42 -44.64 24.59 -26.78
N SER A 43 -45.45 25.37 -26.07
CA SER A 43 -45.98 25.18 -24.72
C SER A 43 -47.27 24.36 -24.70
N ALA A 44 -47.44 23.48 -23.70
CA ALA A 44 -48.76 23.11 -23.17
C ALA A 44 -48.65 22.59 -21.71
N ARG A 45 -49.54 23.09 -20.84
CA ARG A 45 -49.71 22.83 -19.39
C ARG A 45 -50.49 21.52 -19.15
N CYS A 46 -50.32 20.76 -18.05
CA CYS A 46 -50.86 20.89 -16.67
C CYS A 46 -50.69 19.49 -15.98
N PRO A 47 -50.96 19.25 -14.67
CA PRO A 47 -50.97 20.08 -13.45
C PRO A 47 -50.06 19.48 -12.31
N PRO A 48 -49.94 20.13 -11.13
CA PRO A 48 -49.00 19.74 -10.07
C PRO A 48 -49.67 18.92 -8.95
N HIS A 49 -48.95 17.93 -8.40
CA HIS A 49 -49.27 17.31 -7.11
C HIS A 49 -47.99 17.09 -6.29
N ASP A 50 -47.90 17.89 -5.23
CA ASP A 50 -47.34 17.58 -3.91
C ASP A 50 -46.02 16.80 -3.83
N VAL A 51 -44.92 17.53 -3.78
CA VAL A 51 -43.71 17.09 -3.06
C VAL A 51 -43.55 17.99 -1.85
N PHE A 52 -43.74 17.38 -0.68
CA PHE A 52 -43.53 17.97 0.63
C PHE A 52 -42.18 18.67 0.72
N THR A 53 -42.24 19.97 0.98
CA THR A 53 -41.13 20.77 1.46
C THR A 53 -40.87 20.37 2.91
N LEU A 54 -39.81 19.61 3.19
CA LEU A 54 -39.30 19.52 4.56
C LEU A 54 -38.17 20.54 4.73
N ALA A 55 -38.40 21.44 5.67
CA ALA A 55 -37.59 22.61 5.95
C ALA A 55 -36.16 22.23 6.38
N THR A 56 -35.18 22.70 5.60
CA THR A 56 -33.80 22.88 6.03
C THR A 56 -33.72 24.15 6.87
N LYS A 57 -33.73 23.98 8.21
CA LYS A 57 -33.19 24.93 9.19
C LYS A 57 -33.31 24.35 10.61
N SER A 58 -32.26 23.66 11.06
CA SER A 58 -31.84 23.72 12.47
C SER A 58 -30.38 23.32 12.57
N ARG A 59 -29.55 24.22 13.11
CA ARG A 59 -28.22 23.92 13.65
C ARG A 59 -28.35 22.73 14.59
N LEU A 60 -27.80 21.58 14.20
CA LEU A 60 -27.43 20.54 15.14
C LEU A 60 -26.03 20.88 15.63
N HIS A 61 -25.95 21.57 16.77
CA HIS A 61 -24.95 21.14 17.75
C HIS A 61 -25.37 19.71 18.12
N SER A 62 -24.80 18.71 17.46
CA SER A 62 -24.96 17.33 17.87
C SER A 62 -24.17 17.15 19.16
N THR A 63 -24.81 17.50 20.27
CA THR A 63 -24.56 16.77 21.51
C THR A 63 -24.95 15.33 21.19
N ILE A 64 -23.96 14.47 21.00
CA ILE A 64 -24.19 13.03 20.85
C ILE A 64 -24.77 12.59 22.20
N ASN A 65 -26.10 12.56 22.31
CA ASN A 65 -26.75 11.67 23.25
C ASN A 65 -26.49 10.27 22.72
N VAL A 66 -25.37 9.69 23.16
CA VAL A 66 -25.07 8.28 22.98
C VAL A 66 -26.23 7.54 23.63
N VAL A 67 -27.17 7.07 22.81
CA VAL A 67 -28.15 6.10 23.25
C VAL A 67 -27.33 4.87 23.63
N SER A 68 -27.25 4.58 24.92
CA SER A 68 -26.34 3.62 25.56
C SER A 68 -26.57 2.14 25.18
N GLU A 69 -27.23 1.88 24.05
CA GLU A 69 -27.65 0.54 23.62
C GLU A 69 -27.25 0.21 22.17
N SER A 70 -26.63 1.13 21.39
CA SER A 70 -26.16 0.78 20.05
C SER A 70 -24.82 0.03 20.09
N PRO A 71 -24.57 -0.96 19.22
CA PRO A 71 -23.28 -1.65 19.13
C PRO A 71 -22.10 -0.69 18.96
N SER A 72 -22.27 0.38 18.16
CA SER A 72 -21.25 1.41 17.97
C SER A 72 -20.92 2.17 19.26
N ALA A 73 -21.89 2.41 20.14
CA ALA A 73 -21.65 3.07 21.43
C ALA A 73 -20.79 2.21 22.36
N GLN A 74 -21.03 0.90 22.38
CA GLN A 74 -20.27 -0.05 23.20
C GLN A 74 -18.81 -0.15 22.74
N VAL A 75 -18.57 -0.17 21.42
CA VAL A 75 -17.20 -0.16 20.87
C VAL A 75 -16.46 1.11 21.28
N VAL A 76 -17.11 2.27 21.18
CA VAL A 76 -16.51 3.56 21.56
C VAL A 76 -16.17 3.62 23.05
N GLU A 77 -17.08 3.18 23.93
CA GLU A 77 -16.83 3.16 25.38
C GLU A 77 -15.68 2.22 25.76
N GLN A 78 -15.68 1.01 25.19
CA GLN A 78 -14.59 0.05 25.40
C GLN A 78 -13.26 0.59 24.89
N PHE A 79 -13.27 1.20 23.71
CA PHE A 79 -12.07 1.81 23.14
C PHE A 79 -11.50 2.91 24.03
N LEU A 80 -12.34 3.84 24.50
CA LEU A 80 -11.90 4.93 25.39
C LEU A 80 -11.35 4.39 26.71
N SER A 81 -11.97 3.34 27.27
CA SER A 81 -11.47 2.68 28.48
C SER A 81 -10.10 2.03 28.24
N GLN A 82 -9.92 1.33 27.11
CA GLN A 82 -8.63 0.74 26.77
C GLN A 82 -7.57 1.82 26.52
N TYR A 83 -7.93 2.90 25.82
CA TYR A 83 -7.07 4.04 25.57
C TYR A 83 -6.57 4.68 26.86
N GLU A 84 -7.48 5.04 27.78
CA GLU A 84 -7.13 5.60 29.10
C GLU A 84 -6.17 4.68 29.86
N SER A 85 -6.45 3.37 29.85
CA SER A 85 -5.59 2.35 30.49
C SER A 85 -4.24 2.11 29.80
N SER A 86 -4.03 2.70 28.62
CA SER A 86 -2.80 2.59 27.81
C SER A 86 -1.97 3.86 27.81
N ILE A 87 -2.47 4.97 28.35
CA ILE A 87 -1.76 6.26 28.41
C ILE A 87 -0.41 6.12 29.13
N GLN A 88 -0.40 5.50 30.31
CA GLN A 88 0.82 5.33 31.09
C GLN A 88 1.86 4.48 30.34
N GLU A 89 1.43 3.38 29.72
CA GLU A 89 2.32 2.52 28.91
C GLU A 89 2.90 3.29 27.72
N GLY A 90 2.09 4.15 27.08
CA GLY A 90 2.56 5.04 26.01
C GLY A 90 3.57 6.07 26.49
N GLN A 91 3.40 6.62 27.69
CA GLN A 91 4.37 7.56 28.29
C GLN A 91 5.68 6.87 28.64
N GLU A 92 5.63 5.65 29.19
CA GLU A 92 6.81 4.83 29.47
C GLU A 92 7.57 4.54 28.17
N TRP A 93 6.87 4.07 27.12
CA TRP A 93 7.45 3.86 25.79
C TRP A 93 8.07 5.15 25.22
N ALA A 94 7.35 6.28 25.27
CA ALA A 94 7.87 7.55 24.75
C ALA A 94 9.13 8.01 25.49
N ASN A 95 9.21 7.79 26.81
CA ASN A 95 10.38 8.14 27.61
C ASN A 95 11.63 7.35 27.20
N GLU A 96 11.51 6.07 26.81
CA GLU A 96 12.64 5.26 26.34
C GLU A 96 13.28 5.85 25.07
N PHE A 97 12.47 6.48 24.22
CA PHE A 97 12.93 7.16 23.00
C PHE A 97 13.14 8.67 23.17
N GLY A 98 12.84 9.26 24.32
CA GLY A 98 12.85 10.71 24.51
C GLY A 98 11.85 11.44 23.60
N PHE A 99 10.68 10.86 23.37
CA PHE A 99 9.56 11.48 22.65
C PHE A 99 8.66 12.30 23.58
N THR A 100 7.68 13.01 23.00
CA THR A 100 6.72 13.84 23.75
C THR A 100 5.45 13.07 24.08
N ASP A 101 4.58 13.66 24.90
CA ASP A 101 3.25 13.11 25.21
C ASP A 101 2.38 12.95 23.95
N GLN A 102 2.61 13.75 22.89
CA GLN A 102 1.88 13.58 21.64
C GLN A 102 2.24 12.27 20.93
N GLU A 103 3.53 11.88 20.91
CA GLU A 103 3.93 10.57 20.40
C GLU A 103 3.49 9.42 21.33
N ALA A 104 3.49 9.63 22.65
CA ALA A 104 2.94 8.68 23.62
C ALA A 104 1.46 8.38 23.35
N ALA A 105 0.68 9.40 22.96
CA ALA A 105 -0.73 9.25 22.61
C ALA A 105 -0.95 8.34 21.39
N PHE A 106 -0.07 8.41 20.39
CA PHE A 106 -0.10 7.47 19.25
C PHE A 106 0.18 6.04 19.72
N TYR A 107 1.13 5.81 20.63
CA TYR A 107 1.33 4.46 21.16
C TYR A 107 0.07 3.96 21.88
N ALA A 108 -0.49 4.78 22.77
CA ALA A 108 -1.65 4.44 23.57
C ALA A 108 -2.88 4.10 22.72
N ILE A 109 -3.11 4.81 21.60
CA ILE A 109 -4.27 4.55 20.74
C ILE A 109 -4.18 3.21 20.01
N PHE A 110 -3.00 2.84 19.52
CA PHE A 110 -2.78 1.53 18.90
C PHE A 110 -2.78 0.40 19.93
N ARG A 111 -2.28 0.67 21.13
CA ARG A 111 -2.33 -0.28 22.24
C ARG A 111 -3.78 -0.58 22.65
N ALA A 112 -4.66 0.42 22.61
CA ALA A 112 -6.09 0.23 22.85
C ALA A 112 -6.73 -0.70 21.80
N ILE A 113 -6.46 -0.46 20.50
CA ILE A 113 -6.93 -1.32 19.41
C ILE A 113 -6.48 -2.76 19.63
N ARG A 114 -5.20 -2.96 19.96
CA ARG A 114 -4.65 -4.28 20.21
C ARG A 114 -5.33 -5.01 21.38
N ARG A 115 -5.61 -4.31 22.48
CA ARG A 115 -6.28 -4.90 23.64
C ARG A 115 -7.72 -5.29 23.34
N MET A 116 -8.40 -4.54 22.48
CA MET A 116 -9.76 -4.85 22.05
C MET A 116 -9.82 -6.08 21.14
N ASP A 117 -8.83 -6.27 20.26
CA ASP A 117 -8.80 -7.37 19.28
C ASP A 117 -7.95 -8.58 19.76
N SER A 118 -7.44 -8.54 20.99
CA SER A 118 -6.67 -9.66 21.57
C SER A 118 -7.55 -10.89 21.83
N SER A 119 -6.95 -12.07 21.64
CA SER A 119 -7.50 -13.39 21.93
C SER A 119 -8.01 -13.57 23.37
N ASN A 120 -7.48 -12.78 24.31
CA ASN A 120 -7.87 -12.79 25.73
C ASN A 120 -8.95 -11.75 26.09
N SER A 121 -9.46 -10.99 25.11
CA SER A 121 -10.52 -10.02 25.38
C SER A 121 -11.84 -10.77 25.64
N ASN A 122 -12.55 -10.39 26.72
CA ASN A 122 -13.93 -10.84 26.95
C ASN A 122 -14.93 -10.11 26.03
N SER A 123 -14.45 -9.42 25.00
CA SER A 123 -15.28 -8.63 24.09
C SER A 123 -15.78 -9.54 22.97
N ASN A 124 -17.08 -9.52 22.70
CA ASN A 124 -17.64 -10.14 21.49
C ASN A 124 -17.43 -9.24 20.24
N ILE A 125 -16.65 -8.17 20.36
CA ILE A 125 -16.43 -7.18 19.32
C ILE A 125 -15.20 -7.59 18.54
N LYS A 126 -15.38 -7.82 17.25
CA LYS A 126 -14.29 -7.99 16.31
C LYS A 126 -14.01 -6.66 15.64
N LEU A 127 -12.76 -6.21 15.66
CA LEU A 127 -12.38 -4.94 15.05
C LEU A 127 -11.89 -5.13 13.62
N LEU A 128 -11.09 -6.16 13.35
CA LEU A 128 -10.38 -6.28 12.08
C LEU A 128 -11.14 -7.08 11.01
N GLY A 129 -10.77 -6.80 9.75
CA GLY A 129 -11.18 -7.57 8.57
C GLY A 129 -12.64 -7.41 8.17
N LEU A 130 -13.12 -8.33 7.32
CA LEU A 130 -14.45 -8.25 6.68
C LEU A 130 -15.64 -8.36 7.64
N SER A 131 -15.41 -8.80 8.88
CA SER A 131 -16.42 -8.83 9.95
C SER A 131 -16.09 -7.85 11.08
N GLY A 132 -15.19 -6.91 10.81
CA GLY A 132 -14.76 -5.89 11.74
C GLY A 132 -15.85 -4.86 12.04
N THR A 133 -15.61 -4.01 13.03
CA THR A 133 -16.54 -2.97 13.45
C THR A 133 -15.87 -1.61 13.35
N PRO A 134 -16.29 -0.74 12.41
CA PRO A 134 -15.71 0.59 12.31
C PRO A 134 -16.22 1.48 13.45
N PHE A 135 -15.42 2.45 13.87
CA PHE A 135 -15.82 3.40 14.92
C PHE A 135 -15.20 4.78 14.70
N PHE A 136 -15.85 5.79 15.24
CA PHE A 136 -15.42 7.19 15.19
C PHE A 136 -15.34 7.75 16.61
N ILE A 137 -14.24 8.42 16.93
CA ILE A 137 -14.01 9.09 18.21
C ILE A 137 -13.76 10.58 17.97
N PRO A 138 -14.65 11.47 18.42
CA PRO A 138 -14.42 12.90 18.35
C PRO A 138 -13.29 13.32 19.31
N HIS A 139 -12.53 14.34 18.92
CA HIS A 139 -11.37 14.86 19.65
C HIS A 139 -11.68 15.19 21.12
N SER A 140 -12.89 15.70 21.38
CA SER A 140 -13.35 16.06 22.73
C SER A 140 -13.45 14.86 23.69
N LEU A 141 -13.77 13.66 23.20
CA LEU A 141 -13.80 12.46 24.03
C LEU A 141 -12.41 11.94 24.34
N LEU A 142 -11.49 12.02 23.37
CA LEU A 142 -10.07 11.73 23.58
C LEU A 142 -9.47 12.70 24.59
N ALA A 143 -9.66 14.02 24.41
CA ALA A 143 -9.18 15.04 25.34
C ALA A 143 -9.66 14.77 26.78
N LYS A 144 -10.91 14.33 26.94
CA LYS A 144 -11.45 13.93 28.26
C LYS A 144 -10.73 12.71 28.84
N ALA A 145 -10.47 11.67 28.03
CA ALA A 145 -9.74 10.48 28.45
C ALA A 145 -8.26 10.78 28.80
N GLU A 146 -7.67 11.79 28.15
CA GLU A 146 -6.32 12.30 28.44
C GLU A 146 -6.24 13.13 29.73
N GLY A 147 -7.37 13.30 30.46
CA GLY A 147 -7.46 14.12 31.66
C GLY A 147 -7.75 15.61 31.39
N GLY A 148 -7.99 15.99 30.14
CA GLY A 148 -8.24 17.35 29.65
C GLY A 148 -9.63 17.93 29.98
N ALA A 149 -10.20 17.62 31.15
CA ALA A 149 -11.49 18.20 31.58
C ALA A 149 -11.40 19.70 31.96
N SER A 150 -10.31 20.41 31.64
CA SER A 150 -10.09 21.81 32.07
C SER A 150 -9.31 22.73 31.11
N SER A 151 -8.92 22.31 29.90
CA SER A 151 -8.41 23.29 28.91
C SER A 151 -9.58 23.89 28.15
N ASP A 152 -9.71 25.23 28.19
CA ASP A 152 -10.79 26.00 27.55
C ASP A 152 -10.84 25.84 26.00
N ASP A 153 -9.98 25.02 25.39
CA ASP A 153 -9.88 24.82 23.94
C ASP A 153 -10.37 23.45 23.41
N GLY A 154 -10.62 22.46 24.28
CA GLY A 154 -11.16 21.15 23.88
C GLY A 154 -10.26 20.31 22.96
N LYS A 155 -8.95 20.61 22.90
CA LYS A 155 -7.97 19.92 22.06
C LYS A 155 -7.39 18.69 22.75
N ASN A 156 -7.12 17.64 21.97
CA ASN A 156 -6.44 16.42 22.43
C ASN A 156 -4.97 16.40 21.99
N TRP A 157 -4.21 15.36 22.37
CA TRP A 157 -2.79 15.25 22.03
C TRP A 157 -2.48 15.13 20.52
N PHE A 158 -3.44 14.74 19.68
CA PHE A 158 -3.27 14.72 18.22
C PHE A 158 -3.39 16.10 17.57
N SER A 159 -4.06 17.03 18.26
CA SER A 159 -4.27 18.38 17.77
C SER A 159 -2.94 19.12 17.61
N SER A 160 -2.79 19.84 16.51
CA SER A 160 -1.62 20.65 16.16
C SER A 160 -0.30 19.86 16.00
N TYR A 161 -0.39 18.54 15.88
CA TYR A 161 0.77 17.68 15.69
C TYR A 161 1.43 17.87 14.32
N PHE A 162 0.64 17.91 13.24
CA PHE A 162 1.13 18.06 11.88
C PHE A 162 0.18 18.95 11.06
N HIS A 163 0.72 19.82 10.22
CA HIS A 163 -0.05 20.83 9.45
C HIS A 163 0.63 21.07 8.11
N PHE A 164 -0.01 21.81 7.20
CA PHE A 164 0.43 22.06 5.84
C PHE A 164 1.80 22.75 5.79
N TYR A 165 2.11 23.62 6.77
CA TYR A 165 3.44 24.24 6.85
C TYR A 165 4.54 23.21 7.18
N HIS A 166 4.24 22.17 7.96
CA HIS A 166 5.19 21.08 8.23
C HIS A 166 5.47 20.28 6.95
N LEU A 167 4.44 20.03 6.12
CA LEU A 167 4.63 19.44 4.79
C LEU A 167 5.46 20.35 3.89
N ALA A 168 5.20 21.67 3.88
CA ALA A 168 5.98 22.62 3.11
C ALA A 168 7.47 22.58 3.49
N THR A 169 7.77 22.55 4.80
CA THR A 169 9.14 22.36 5.29
C THR A 169 9.70 21.00 4.84
N ALA A 170 8.94 19.91 4.93
CA ALA A 170 9.43 18.59 4.53
C ALA A 170 9.79 18.50 3.03
N LEU A 171 9.01 19.14 2.15
CA LEU A 171 9.33 19.27 0.71
C LEU A 171 10.60 20.11 0.48
N GLU A 172 10.88 21.05 1.38
CA GLU A 172 12.10 21.83 1.33
C GLU A 172 13.34 21.05 1.77
N GLU A 173 13.16 20.07 2.64
CA GLU A 173 14.21 19.40 3.39
C GLU A 173 14.50 17.95 2.98
N ASP A 174 13.65 17.34 2.16
CA ASP A 174 13.77 15.95 1.76
C ASP A 174 13.33 15.71 0.31
N PHE A 175 13.54 14.48 -0.18
CA PHE A 175 13.00 13.99 -1.43
C PHE A 175 11.70 13.24 -1.15
N LEU A 176 10.57 13.86 -1.45
CA LEU A 176 9.26 13.27 -1.25
C LEU A 176 8.61 12.96 -2.60
N ASP A 177 8.05 11.77 -2.70
CA ASP A 177 7.21 11.35 -3.81
C ASP A 177 5.74 11.37 -3.40
N ALA A 178 4.88 11.82 -4.32
CA ALA A 178 3.45 11.82 -4.12
C ALA A 178 2.69 11.49 -5.41
N GLN A 179 1.47 11.04 -5.22
CA GLN A 179 0.51 10.79 -6.28
C GLN A 179 -0.70 11.70 -6.11
N VAL A 180 -1.46 11.91 -7.18
CA VAL A 180 -2.76 12.57 -7.15
C VAL A 180 -3.84 11.58 -7.55
N GLY A 181 -4.86 11.46 -6.70
CA GLY A 181 -6.01 10.59 -6.91
C GLY A 181 -7.04 11.23 -7.84
N SER A 182 -7.57 10.43 -8.76
CA SER A 182 -8.63 10.86 -9.68
C SER A 182 -9.94 11.13 -8.95
N THR A 183 -10.74 12.04 -9.51
CA THR A 183 -12.06 12.41 -8.98
C THR A 183 -13.21 11.86 -9.84
N ASP A 184 -12.90 11.08 -10.89
CA ASP A 184 -13.87 10.48 -11.79
C ASP A 184 -14.55 9.25 -11.14
N ASN A 185 -15.74 9.48 -10.59
CA ASN A 185 -16.58 8.47 -9.92
C ASN A 185 -17.23 7.44 -10.86
N ARG A 186 -16.91 7.46 -12.17
CA ARG A 186 -17.41 6.47 -13.15
C ARG A 186 -16.42 5.33 -13.38
N LYS A 187 -15.23 5.41 -12.81
CA LYS A 187 -14.15 4.42 -12.92
C LYS A 187 -13.68 4.06 -11.52
N GLY A 188 -12.94 2.95 -11.41
CA GLY A 188 -12.14 2.71 -10.21
C GLY A 188 -11.16 3.85 -9.98
N TRP A 189 -10.80 4.07 -8.72
CA TRP A 189 -9.85 5.09 -8.34
C TRP A 189 -8.51 4.85 -9.04
N GLN A 190 -8.00 5.91 -9.64
CA GLN A 190 -6.74 5.91 -10.37
C GLN A 190 -5.84 6.95 -9.73
N VAL A 191 -4.54 6.69 -9.71
CA VAL A 191 -3.54 7.61 -9.19
C VAL A 191 -2.50 7.89 -10.26
N SER A 192 -1.96 9.10 -10.27
CA SER A 192 -0.85 9.50 -11.14
C SER A 192 0.19 10.27 -10.35
N ALA A 193 1.46 10.24 -10.75
CA ALA A 193 2.50 11.02 -10.08
C ALA A 193 2.15 12.52 -10.09
N VAL A 194 2.43 13.22 -8.98
CA VAL A 194 2.29 14.69 -8.89
C VAL A 194 3.31 15.40 -9.77
N SER A 195 4.53 14.86 -9.79
CA SER A 195 5.64 15.37 -10.60
C SER A 195 6.57 14.24 -10.99
N GLU A 196 7.23 14.38 -12.13
CA GLU A 196 8.41 13.59 -12.47
C GLU A 196 9.66 14.39 -12.06
N PRO A 197 10.74 13.73 -11.61
CA PRO A 197 12.00 14.41 -11.35
C PRO A 197 12.52 15.12 -12.61
N THR A 198 13.00 16.36 -12.46
CA THR A 198 13.51 17.17 -13.59
C THR A 198 14.89 17.78 -13.30
N GLY A 199 15.52 18.34 -14.34
CA GLY A 199 16.77 19.09 -14.22
C GLY A 199 18.01 18.23 -14.02
N SER A 200 19.10 18.88 -13.58
CA SER A 200 20.43 18.24 -13.44
C SER A 200 20.99 18.32 -12.02
N SER A 201 20.18 18.73 -11.05
CA SER A 201 20.55 18.81 -9.63
C SER A 201 19.46 18.23 -8.75
N PHE A 202 19.81 17.87 -7.52
CA PHE A 202 18.83 17.42 -6.52
C PHE A 202 17.72 18.44 -6.31
N ASP A 203 18.08 19.73 -6.23
CA ASP A 203 17.12 20.81 -6.02
C ASP A 203 16.12 20.95 -7.17
N ASP A 204 16.50 20.58 -8.40
CA ASP A 204 15.62 20.58 -9.56
C ASP A 204 14.74 19.31 -9.64
N ALA A 205 15.26 18.19 -9.10
CA ALA A 205 14.65 16.87 -9.20
C ALA A 205 13.53 16.66 -8.17
N ARG A 206 13.58 17.35 -7.03
CA ARG A 206 12.60 17.20 -5.95
C ARG A 206 11.25 17.82 -6.29
N MET A 207 10.20 17.23 -5.73
CA MET A 207 8.86 17.80 -5.76
C MET A 207 8.79 19.10 -4.96
N THR A 208 8.16 20.12 -5.54
CA THR A 208 8.01 21.45 -4.94
C THR A 208 6.62 21.67 -4.36
N LEU A 209 6.51 22.61 -3.41
CA LEU A 209 5.21 23.04 -2.87
C LEU A 209 4.25 23.53 -3.97
N SER A 210 4.77 24.19 -4.99
CA SER A 210 3.96 24.67 -6.12
C SER A 210 3.35 23.53 -6.93
N GLN A 211 4.09 22.42 -7.14
CA GLN A 211 3.55 21.23 -7.80
C GLN A 211 2.48 20.56 -6.94
N VAL A 212 2.68 20.47 -5.62
CA VAL A 212 1.67 19.94 -4.70
C VAL A 212 0.40 20.80 -4.75
N LYS A 213 0.52 22.13 -4.66
CA LYS A 213 -0.63 23.04 -4.76
C LYS A 213 -1.38 22.92 -6.08
N ALA A 214 -0.66 22.81 -7.20
CA ALA A 214 -1.29 22.59 -8.50
C ALA A 214 -2.02 21.24 -8.57
N ALA A 215 -1.44 20.17 -8.02
CA ALA A 215 -2.10 18.86 -7.99
C ALA A 215 -3.38 18.86 -7.13
N LEU A 216 -3.42 19.64 -6.04
CA LEU A 216 -4.60 19.78 -5.19
C LEU A 216 -5.82 20.39 -5.91
N GLU A 217 -5.63 21.12 -7.01
CA GLU A 217 -6.72 21.61 -7.86
C GLU A 217 -7.43 20.47 -8.61
N SER A 218 -6.75 19.34 -8.80
CA SER A 218 -7.21 18.21 -9.61
C SER A 218 -7.70 17.01 -8.80
N GLY A 219 -7.27 16.89 -7.54
CA GLY A 219 -7.62 15.76 -6.68
C GLY A 219 -6.89 15.77 -5.35
N THR A 220 -6.99 14.66 -4.62
CA THR A 220 -6.26 14.45 -3.36
C THR A 220 -4.81 14.09 -3.67
N VAL A 221 -3.86 14.78 -3.04
CA VAL A 221 -2.45 14.41 -3.07
C VAL A 221 -2.17 13.38 -1.97
N ILE A 222 -1.50 12.29 -2.33
CA ILE A 222 -1.29 11.09 -1.53
C ILE A 222 0.22 10.87 -1.39
N PHE A 223 0.69 10.82 -0.15
CA PHE A 223 2.06 10.48 0.20
C PHE A 223 2.06 9.12 0.88
N ASN A 224 2.68 8.12 0.26
CA ASN A 224 2.73 6.77 0.81
C ASN A 224 3.93 6.59 1.75
N ASN A 225 3.77 5.78 2.79
CA ASN A 225 4.83 5.43 3.75
C ASN A 225 5.56 6.64 4.37
N ILE A 226 4.86 7.76 4.54
CA ILE A 226 5.45 9.06 4.86
C ILE A 226 6.17 9.09 6.23
N GLY A 227 5.86 8.16 7.13
CA GLY A 227 6.56 7.98 8.41
C GLY A 227 8.06 7.66 8.24
N ALA A 228 8.45 6.99 7.15
CA ALA A 228 9.86 6.70 6.85
C ALA A 228 10.58 7.90 6.23
N HIS A 229 9.84 8.83 5.61
CA HIS A 229 10.40 9.92 4.81
C HIS A 229 10.44 11.23 5.58
N ILE A 230 9.39 11.57 6.32
CA ILE A 230 9.30 12.80 7.14
C ILE A 230 9.65 12.46 8.59
N PRO A 231 10.80 12.93 9.13
CA PRO A 231 11.23 12.56 10.48
C PRO A 231 10.22 12.87 11.59
N ARG A 232 9.42 13.94 11.44
CA ARG A 232 8.36 14.29 12.40
C ARG A 232 7.26 13.21 12.49
N LEU A 233 7.05 12.41 11.44
CA LEU A 233 6.04 11.36 11.41
C LEU A 233 6.62 9.97 11.74
N ALA A 234 7.94 9.87 11.95
CA ALA A 234 8.60 8.61 12.28
C ALA A 234 8.26 8.11 13.69
N GLY A 235 8.13 9.02 14.67
CA GLY A 235 7.70 8.69 16.03
C GLY A 235 6.32 8.01 16.07
N PRO A 236 5.27 8.63 15.50
CA PRO A 236 3.95 8.00 15.40
C PRO A 236 3.95 6.67 14.63
N ALA A 237 4.73 6.55 13.56
CA ALA A 237 4.83 5.31 12.78
C ALA A 237 5.53 4.18 13.57
N LEU A 238 6.55 4.52 14.35
CA LEU A 238 7.19 3.60 15.28
C LEU A 238 6.23 3.22 16.41
N ALA A 239 5.48 4.19 16.94
CA ALA A 239 4.48 3.97 17.98
C ALA A 239 3.42 2.95 17.56
N SER A 240 2.89 3.06 16.34
CA SER A 240 1.93 2.09 15.81
C SER A 240 2.55 0.71 15.64
N THR A 241 3.78 0.65 15.13
CA THR A 241 4.51 -0.60 14.90
C THR A 241 4.77 -1.34 16.21
N ASP A 242 5.31 -0.65 17.21
CA ASP A 242 5.65 -1.21 18.53
C ASP A 242 4.39 -1.57 19.33
N ALA A 243 3.34 -0.72 19.32
CA ALA A 243 2.12 -0.98 20.08
C ALA A 243 1.33 -2.17 19.52
N LEU A 244 1.32 -2.37 18.20
CA LEU A 244 0.63 -3.49 17.55
C LEU A 244 1.48 -4.76 17.48
N SER A 245 2.80 -4.68 17.64
CA SER A 245 3.73 -5.75 17.25
C SER A 245 3.50 -6.22 15.80
N LEU A 246 3.16 -5.28 14.91
CA LEU A 246 2.89 -5.57 13.51
C LEU A 246 3.63 -4.58 12.61
N PRO A 247 4.13 -5.05 11.45
CA PRO A 247 4.57 -4.12 10.43
C PRO A 247 3.40 -3.23 9.99
N GLY A 248 3.66 -1.94 9.86
CA GLY A 248 2.68 -0.97 9.38
C GLY A 248 3.34 0.16 8.61
N ALA A 249 2.53 0.90 7.86
CA ALA A 249 2.89 2.11 7.15
C ALA A 249 1.96 3.27 7.50
N VAL A 250 2.46 4.50 7.37
CA VAL A 250 1.63 5.71 7.52
C VAL A 250 1.54 6.40 6.17
N ASN A 251 0.33 6.64 5.69
CA ASN A 251 0.07 7.43 4.50
C ASN A 251 -0.49 8.79 4.90
N MET A 252 -0.24 9.83 4.10
CA MET A 252 -0.80 11.16 4.29
C MET A 252 -1.60 11.58 3.07
N TYR A 253 -2.77 12.16 3.32
CA TYR A 253 -3.69 12.60 2.28
C TYR A 253 -4.01 14.08 2.46
N VAL A 254 -3.74 14.85 1.42
CA VAL A 254 -3.97 16.29 1.38
C VAL A 254 -5.02 16.58 0.32
N THR A 255 -6.09 17.29 0.67
CA THR A 255 -7.16 17.63 -0.26
C THR A 255 -7.52 19.10 -0.10
N ALA A 256 -7.63 19.84 -1.21
CA ALA A 256 -8.18 21.19 -1.18
C ALA A 256 -9.60 21.23 -0.60
N ARG A 257 -9.96 22.35 0.04
CA ARG A 257 -11.33 22.61 0.49
C ARG A 257 -12.32 22.62 -0.69
N GLY A 258 -13.54 22.16 -0.46
CA GLY A 258 -14.64 22.21 -1.44
C GLY A 258 -14.62 21.11 -2.51
N MET A 259 -13.77 20.09 -2.35
CA MET A 259 -13.66 18.98 -3.30
C MET A 259 -14.87 18.04 -3.13
N ARG A 260 -15.73 17.95 -4.16
CA ARG A 260 -16.96 17.12 -4.16
C ARG A 260 -16.71 15.62 -4.04
N THR A 261 -15.57 15.16 -4.53
CA THR A 261 -15.11 13.79 -4.42
C THR A 261 -13.60 13.86 -4.23
N SER A 262 -13.12 13.64 -3.02
CA SER A 262 -11.68 13.59 -2.73
C SER A 262 -11.11 12.18 -2.91
N ALA A 263 -11.89 11.16 -2.58
CA ALA A 263 -11.64 9.79 -2.99
C ALA A 263 -12.99 9.12 -3.35
N PRO A 264 -13.15 8.56 -4.56
CA PRO A 264 -14.34 7.81 -4.94
C PRO A 264 -14.47 6.55 -4.05
N PRO A 265 -15.65 5.89 -4.01
CA PRO A 265 -15.81 4.73 -3.15
C PRO A 265 -14.83 3.60 -3.51
N HIS A 266 -14.10 3.13 -2.52
CA HIS A 266 -13.13 2.05 -2.65
C HIS A 266 -12.99 1.28 -1.33
N THR A 267 -12.33 0.12 -1.41
CA THR A 267 -11.89 -0.62 -0.22
C THR A 267 -10.37 -0.70 -0.18
N ASP A 268 -9.85 -0.86 1.03
CA ASP A 268 -8.42 -1.07 1.30
C ASP A 268 -8.16 -2.49 1.80
N ARG A 269 -6.91 -2.92 1.61
CA ARG A 269 -6.41 -4.21 2.09
C ARG A 269 -6.01 -4.15 3.55
N GLN A 270 -5.82 -2.95 4.05
CA GLN A 270 -5.46 -2.67 5.42
C GLN A 270 -6.71 -2.39 6.25
N ASP A 271 -6.67 -2.80 7.50
CA ASP A 271 -7.41 -2.09 8.53
C ASP A 271 -6.70 -0.76 8.79
N VAL A 272 -7.44 0.34 8.93
CA VAL A 272 -6.85 1.67 9.00
C VAL A 272 -7.36 2.48 10.18
N LEU A 273 -6.44 3.19 10.83
CA LEU A 273 -6.73 4.26 11.76
C LEU A 273 -6.43 5.61 11.11
N VAL A 274 -7.46 6.39 10.86
CA VAL A 274 -7.37 7.75 10.32
C VAL A 274 -7.33 8.73 11.49
N VAL A 275 -6.35 9.63 11.48
CA VAL A 275 -6.25 10.74 12.43
C VAL A 275 -6.24 12.05 11.65
N GLN A 276 -7.23 12.91 11.89
CA GLN A 276 -7.39 14.17 11.18
C GLN A 276 -6.43 15.22 11.77
N MET A 277 -5.53 15.74 10.93
CA MET A 277 -4.45 16.64 11.36
C MET A 277 -4.78 18.12 11.13
N GLU A 278 -5.48 18.44 10.05
CA GLU A 278 -5.82 19.81 9.68
C GLU A 278 -7.11 19.87 8.88
N GLY A 279 -7.89 20.94 9.07
CA GLY A 279 -9.15 21.16 8.34
C GLY A 279 -10.17 20.06 8.59
N ALA A 280 -11.13 19.92 7.67
CA ALA A 280 -12.20 18.95 7.79
C ALA A 280 -12.40 18.08 6.54
N LYS A 281 -12.86 16.84 6.75
CA LYS A 281 -13.17 15.89 5.69
C LYS A 281 -14.37 15.04 6.07
N ARG A 282 -15.34 14.95 5.17
CA ARG A 282 -16.50 14.09 5.31
C ARG A 282 -16.15 12.67 4.86
N TRP A 283 -16.53 11.69 5.67
CA TRP A 283 -16.32 10.27 5.45
C TRP A 283 -17.65 9.55 5.46
N ARG A 284 -17.85 8.68 4.47
CA ARG A 284 -18.95 7.71 4.46
C ARG A 284 -18.37 6.32 4.40
N VAL A 285 -18.77 5.45 5.32
CA VAL A 285 -18.27 4.07 5.47
C VAL A 285 -19.45 3.11 5.36
N PHE A 286 -19.28 2.05 4.60
CA PHE A 286 -20.32 1.06 4.32
C PHE A 286 -19.89 -0.35 4.73
N THR A 287 -20.85 -1.27 4.89
CA THR A 287 -20.54 -2.70 5.02
C THR A 287 -19.91 -3.26 3.73
N PRO A 288 -19.02 -4.25 3.82
CA PRO A 288 -18.45 -4.92 2.65
C PRO A 288 -19.53 -5.45 1.69
N PRO A 289 -19.36 -5.29 0.36
CA PRO A 289 -20.33 -5.81 -0.60
C PRO A 289 -20.46 -7.34 -0.54
N THR A 290 -21.68 -7.85 -0.72
CA THR A 290 -21.97 -9.30 -0.76
C THR A 290 -22.03 -9.85 -2.19
N ASP A 291 -21.33 -9.23 -3.14
CA ASP A 291 -21.40 -9.53 -4.57
C ASP A 291 -20.40 -10.61 -5.03
N GLY A 292 -19.85 -11.41 -4.11
CA GLY A 292 -18.83 -12.43 -4.39
C GLY A 292 -19.26 -13.48 -5.42
N ASP A 293 -20.55 -13.84 -5.46
CA ASP A 293 -21.11 -14.75 -6.48
C ASP A 293 -21.17 -14.11 -7.88
N VAL A 294 -21.40 -12.80 -7.94
CA VAL A 294 -21.55 -12.05 -9.20
C VAL A 294 -20.20 -11.58 -9.73
N LYS A 295 -19.28 -11.22 -8.82
CA LYS A 295 -17.93 -10.74 -9.10
C LYS A 295 -16.88 -11.58 -8.35
N PRO A 296 -16.74 -12.88 -8.64
CA PRO A 296 -15.80 -13.74 -7.92
C PRO A 296 -14.34 -13.28 -8.07
N ASN A 297 -14.00 -12.65 -9.20
CA ASN A 297 -12.65 -12.14 -9.45
C ASN A 297 -12.40 -10.71 -8.95
N ALA A 298 -13.38 -10.08 -8.25
CA ALA A 298 -13.15 -8.79 -7.61
C ALA A 298 -12.49 -9.02 -6.24
N ASP A 299 -11.36 -8.36 -6.01
CA ASP A 299 -10.67 -8.42 -4.73
C ASP A 299 -11.46 -7.59 -3.70
N PRO A 300 -12.00 -8.18 -2.62
CA PRO A 300 -12.77 -7.44 -1.61
C PRO A 300 -11.94 -6.37 -0.89
N PHE A 301 -10.62 -6.54 -0.88
CA PHE A 301 -9.65 -5.65 -0.27
C PHE A 301 -9.07 -4.61 -1.26
N ALA A 302 -9.59 -4.58 -2.49
CA ALA A 302 -9.20 -3.57 -3.50
C ALA A 302 -10.36 -3.21 -4.44
N ARG A 303 -11.59 -3.18 -3.91
CA ARG A 303 -12.80 -2.78 -4.65
C ARG A 303 -12.73 -1.31 -5.00
N GLY A 304 -13.35 -0.95 -6.13
CA GLY A 304 -13.41 0.45 -6.57
C GLY A 304 -12.06 1.05 -6.94
N LYS A 305 -11.04 0.23 -7.22
CA LYS A 305 -9.71 0.64 -7.68
C LYS A 305 -9.42 0.08 -9.06
N GLY A 306 -8.55 0.75 -9.81
CA GLY A 306 -8.11 0.23 -11.10
C GLY A 306 -9.29 0.12 -12.09
N LEU A 307 -9.49 -1.08 -12.62
CA LEU A 307 -10.60 -1.39 -13.52
C LEU A 307 -11.90 -1.76 -12.79
N ASP A 308 -11.86 -2.09 -11.49
CA ASP A 308 -13.07 -2.33 -10.72
C ASP A 308 -13.69 -1.00 -10.30
N ASN A 309 -14.98 -0.84 -10.59
CA ASN A 309 -15.75 0.34 -10.21
C ASN A 309 -16.74 -0.04 -9.11
N LEU A 310 -16.83 0.82 -8.09
CA LEU A 310 -17.77 0.75 -6.99
C LEU A 310 -18.56 2.06 -6.93
N PRO A 311 -19.65 2.21 -7.71
CA PRO A 311 -20.33 3.50 -7.80
C PRO A 311 -21.14 3.80 -6.54
N LEU A 312 -21.00 5.02 -6.02
CA LEU A 312 -21.66 5.46 -4.78
C LEU A 312 -23.17 5.25 -4.77
N HIS A 313 -23.84 5.52 -5.90
CA HIS A 313 -25.30 5.35 -5.98
C HIS A 313 -25.74 3.90 -5.79
N VAL A 314 -24.89 2.91 -6.07
CA VAL A 314 -25.19 1.49 -5.86
C VAL A 314 -25.01 1.11 -4.39
N LEU A 315 -23.98 1.64 -3.72
CA LEU A 315 -23.79 1.46 -2.28
C LEU A 315 -24.97 2.05 -1.48
N LEU A 316 -25.56 3.15 -1.96
CA LEU A 316 -26.70 3.81 -1.34
C LEU A 316 -28.05 3.10 -1.59
N GLU A 317 -28.09 2.01 -2.37
CA GLU A 317 -29.32 1.20 -2.53
C GLU A 317 -29.69 0.41 -1.26
N GLY A 318 -28.76 0.27 -0.32
CA GLY A 318 -28.97 -0.43 0.95
C GLY A 318 -28.81 -1.95 0.86
N THR A 319 -29.20 -2.63 1.93
CA THR A 319 -29.09 -4.10 2.10
C THR A 319 -29.92 -4.90 1.09
N GLU A 320 -31.03 -4.33 0.60
CA GLU A 320 -31.85 -4.90 -0.47
C GLU A 320 -31.34 -4.53 -1.88
N GLY A 321 -30.28 -3.72 -1.94
CA GLY A 321 -29.66 -3.23 -3.16
C GLY A 321 -28.73 -4.25 -3.81
N ARG A 322 -28.20 -3.89 -4.99
CA ARG A 322 -27.38 -4.82 -5.81
C ARG A 322 -26.08 -5.29 -5.15
N LEU A 323 -25.57 -4.54 -4.18
CA LEU A 323 -24.34 -4.87 -3.46
C LEU A 323 -24.59 -5.38 -2.03
N GLY A 324 -25.85 -5.38 -1.56
CA GLY A 324 -26.19 -5.77 -0.19
C GLY A 324 -25.49 -4.95 0.89
N SER A 325 -25.14 -3.69 0.59
CA SER A 325 -24.27 -2.86 1.42
C SER A 325 -25.09 -1.80 2.17
N GLU A 326 -24.73 -1.53 3.42
CA GLU A 326 -25.38 -0.58 4.32
C GLU A 326 -24.44 0.56 4.66
N LEU A 327 -24.94 1.81 4.71
CA LEU A 327 -24.19 2.96 5.21
C LEU A 327 -24.09 2.89 6.73
N LEU A 328 -22.88 2.65 7.26
CA LEU A 328 -22.61 2.51 8.69
C LEU A 328 -22.33 3.85 9.36
N MET A 329 -21.62 4.74 8.68
CA MET A 329 -21.22 6.04 9.20
C MET A 329 -21.21 7.10 8.12
N ASP A 330 -21.64 8.30 8.48
CA ASP A 330 -21.53 9.52 7.69
C ASP A 330 -21.11 10.65 8.63
N VAL A 331 -19.81 10.89 8.71
CA VAL A 331 -19.19 11.76 9.74
C VAL A 331 -18.28 12.78 9.08
N THR A 332 -18.14 13.96 9.66
CA THR A 332 -17.15 14.96 9.25
C THR A 332 -16.07 15.03 10.31
N LEU A 333 -14.87 14.58 9.97
CA LEU A 333 -13.71 14.64 10.85
C LEU A 333 -13.15 16.06 10.85
N SER A 334 -12.85 16.56 12.04
CA SER A 334 -12.10 17.80 12.32
C SER A 334 -10.77 17.48 12.99
N GLU A 335 -9.86 18.46 13.08
CA GLU A 335 -8.55 18.27 13.73
C GLU A 335 -8.67 17.56 15.09
N GLY A 336 -7.86 16.51 15.27
CA GLY A 336 -7.84 15.67 16.47
C GLY A 336 -8.82 14.50 16.46
N ASP A 337 -9.78 14.45 15.54
CA ASP A 337 -10.71 13.32 15.43
C ASP A 337 -10.02 12.06 14.91
N VAL A 338 -10.56 10.90 15.32
CA VAL A 338 -10.08 9.58 14.93
C VAL A 338 -11.21 8.75 14.32
N LEU A 339 -10.91 8.04 13.23
CA LEU A 339 -11.81 7.11 12.56
C LEU A 339 -11.08 5.80 12.27
N PHE A 340 -11.64 4.69 12.75
CA PHE A 340 -11.16 3.35 12.43
C PHE A 340 -12.05 2.70 11.38
N ILE A 341 -11.44 2.12 10.34
CA ILE A 341 -12.12 1.44 9.23
C ILE A 341 -11.48 0.07 9.03
N PRO A 342 -12.22 -1.04 9.19
CA PRO A 342 -11.69 -2.37 8.93
C PRO A 342 -11.43 -2.62 7.44
N ALA A 343 -10.53 -3.57 7.16
CA ALA A 343 -10.17 -3.97 5.81
C ALA A 343 -11.41 -4.45 5.03
N GLY A 344 -11.51 -4.01 3.77
CA GLY A 344 -12.63 -4.40 2.88
C GLY A 344 -13.92 -3.60 3.07
N PHE A 345 -13.96 -2.60 3.97
CA PHE A 345 -15.12 -1.72 4.14
C PHE A 345 -15.10 -0.57 3.12
N PRO A 346 -16.11 -0.46 2.24
CA PRO A 346 -16.15 0.62 1.27
C PRO A 346 -16.22 1.96 1.97
N HIS A 347 -15.41 2.91 1.52
CA HIS A 347 -15.48 4.26 2.02
C HIS A 347 -15.21 5.29 0.93
N THR A 348 -15.76 6.48 1.10
CA THR A 348 -15.58 7.62 0.19
C THR A 348 -15.50 8.90 0.98
N THR A 349 -14.78 9.88 0.42
CA THR A 349 -14.53 11.15 1.09
C THR A 349 -14.82 12.35 0.20
N ASP A 350 -15.16 13.46 0.85
CA ASP A 350 -15.27 14.78 0.24
C ASP A 350 -14.91 15.88 1.26
N THR A 351 -14.60 17.07 0.77
CA THR A 351 -14.28 18.26 1.60
C THR A 351 -15.28 19.39 1.36
N VAL A 352 -16.52 19.03 1.00
CA VAL A 352 -17.62 19.99 0.82
C VAL A 352 -18.19 20.33 2.18
N GLU A 353 -17.56 21.28 2.87
CA GLU A 353 -18.14 21.81 4.10
C GLU A 353 -19.36 22.69 3.83
N GLU A 354 -20.30 22.68 4.79
CA GLU A 354 -21.53 23.49 4.75
C GLU A 354 -21.33 24.96 5.16
N THR A 355 -20.20 25.32 5.77
CA THR A 355 -19.98 26.69 6.28
C THR A 355 -18.93 27.45 5.48
N THR A 356 -19.28 28.68 5.09
CA THR A 356 -18.43 29.58 4.31
C THR A 356 -17.23 30.12 5.11
N ASP A 357 -17.26 29.98 6.44
CA ASP A 357 -16.40 30.72 7.36
C ASP A 357 -15.22 29.90 7.91
N ALA A 358 -14.93 28.74 7.32
CA ALA A 358 -13.83 27.90 7.77
C ALA A 358 -12.45 28.52 7.47
N ASP A 359 -11.58 28.55 8.49
CA ASP A 359 -10.23 29.13 8.48
C ASP A 359 -9.17 28.08 8.10
N TYR A 360 -9.37 27.39 6.98
CA TYR A 360 -8.40 26.45 6.43
C TYR A 360 -8.51 26.33 4.90
N ASP A 361 -7.36 26.09 4.26
CA ASP A 361 -7.26 25.96 2.79
C ASP A 361 -7.32 24.49 2.32
N ALA A 362 -6.86 23.56 3.17
CA ALA A 362 -6.79 22.14 2.87
C ALA A 362 -7.15 21.27 4.07
N SER A 363 -7.58 20.04 3.78
CA SER A 363 -7.72 18.97 4.76
C SER A 363 -6.49 18.05 4.69
N ILE A 364 -5.89 17.76 5.85
CA ILE A 364 -4.80 16.80 6.00
C ILE A 364 -5.23 15.72 6.99
N HIS A 365 -5.08 14.46 6.61
CA HIS A 365 -5.14 13.35 7.57
C HIS A 365 -3.98 12.39 7.36
N LEU A 366 -3.63 11.70 8.44
CA LEU A 366 -2.74 10.54 8.43
C LEU A 366 -3.60 9.29 8.51
N THR A 367 -3.27 8.31 7.67
CA THR A 367 -3.87 6.98 7.69
C THR A 367 -2.78 6.01 8.11
N PHE A 368 -2.93 5.43 9.28
CA PHE A 368 -2.05 4.40 9.80
C PHE A 368 -2.60 3.04 9.41
N ASN A 369 -1.77 2.26 8.76
CA ASN A 369 -2.11 0.92 8.31
C ASN A 369 -1.82 -0.11 9.41
N ILE A 370 -2.77 -1.01 9.64
CA ILE A 370 -2.56 -2.28 10.32
C ILE A 370 -2.46 -3.35 9.22
N ASP A 371 -1.23 -3.61 8.78
CA ASP A 371 -0.95 -4.35 7.55
C ASP A 371 -0.95 -5.89 7.77
N THR A 372 -2.09 -6.51 8.06
CA THR A 372 -2.14 -7.99 8.22
C THR A 372 -2.12 -8.69 6.86
N HIS A 373 -3.12 -8.45 6.02
CA HIS A 373 -3.29 -9.06 4.69
C HIS A 373 -2.19 -8.70 3.69
N VAL A 374 -1.54 -7.54 3.86
CA VAL A 374 -0.43 -7.09 3.00
C VAL A 374 0.82 -7.95 3.22
N TRP A 375 1.02 -8.40 4.46
CA TRP A 375 2.18 -9.20 4.87
C TRP A 375 1.83 -10.68 5.07
N ALA A 376 0.75 -11.16 4.43
CA ALA A 376 0.34 -12.56 4.46
C ALA A 376 0.10 -13.11 5.89
N LEU A 377 -0.28 -12.24 6.83
CA LEU A 377 -0.57 -12.57 8.23
C LEU A 377 -2.06 -12.87 8.42
N ASP A 378 -2.57 -13.81 7.63
CA ASP A 378 -3.98 -14.22 7.64
C ASP A 378 -4.14 -15.72 7.36
N ASN A 379 -5.30 -16.26 7.72
CA ASN A 379 -5.59 -17.69 7.63
C ASN A 379 -5.50 -18.25 6.20
N LEU A 380 -5.88 -17.46 5.19
CA LEU A 380 -5.86 -17.85 3.79
C LEU A 380 -4.42 -18.03 3.29
N ASN A 381 -3.52 -17.12 3.67
CA ASN A 381 -2.11 -17.20 3.34
C ASN A 381 -1.43 -18.39 4.04
N VAL A 382 -1.73 -18.67 5.31
CA VAL A 382 -1.20 -19.88 6.00
C VAL A 382 -1.59 -21.16 5.26
N ARG A 383 -2.87 -21.28 4.91
CA ARG A 383 -3.37 -22.41 4.13
C ARG A 383 -2.66 -22.52 2.78
N ASN A 384 -2.48 -21.40 2.07
CA ASN A 384 -1.82 -21.39 0.77
C ASN A 384 -0.35 -21.81 0.85
N VAL A 385 0.38 -21.29 1.85
CA VAL A 385 1.78 -21.65 2.12
C VAL A 385 1.92 -23.14 2.41
N ALA A 386 1.04 -23.71 3.25
CA ALA A 386 1.03 -25.15 3.54
C ALA A 386 0.81 -25.99 2.27
N LEU A 387 -0.19 -25.62 1.44
CA LEU A 387 -0.48 -26.31 0.19
C LEU A 387 0.69 -26.27 -0.79
N ARG A 388 1.26 -25.08 -1.02
CA ARG A 388 2.40 -24.91 -1.92
C ARG A 388 3.60 -25.71 -1.45
N ARG A 389 3.89 -25.69 -0.14
CA ARG A 389 4.98 -26.46 0.48
C ARG A 389 4.82 -27.96 0.24
N SER A 390 3.59 -28.46 0.26
CA SER A 390 3.27 -29.86 -0.08
C SER A 390 3.16 -30.15 -1.58
N GLY A 391 3.48 -29.19 -2.47
CA GLY A 391 3.36 -29.35 -3.92
C GLY A 391 1.92 -29.41 -4.44
N MET A 392 0.95 -28.97 -3.63
CA MET A 392 -0.47 -28.98 -3.97
C MET A 392 -0.92 -27.61 -4.48
N LYS A 393 -1.89 -27.62 -5.42
CA LYS A 393 -2.52 -26.40 -5.92
C LYS A 393 -3.73 -26.07 -5.07
N ASP A 394 -3.86 -24.80 -4.73
CA ASP A 394 -5.05 -24.30 -4.06
C ASP A 394 -6.27 -24.24 -5.00
N ILE A 395 -7.33 -24.99 -4.67
CA ILE A 395 -8.59 -24.99 -5.42
C ILE A 395 -9.30 -23.63 -5.41
N LEU A 396 -9.05 -22.81 -4.37
CA LEU A 396 -9.66 -21.49 -4.21
C LEU A 396 -9.02 -20.45 -5.13
N ALA A 397 -7.75 -20.66 -5.50
CA ALA A 397 -7.00 -19.74 -6.34
C ALA A 397 -7.60 -19.63 -7.74
N SER A 398 -7.71 -18.40 -8.24
CA SER A 398 -8.24 -18.15 -9.57
C SER A 398 -7.31 -18.72 -10.67
N PRO A 399 -7.85 -19.44 -11.68
CA PRO A 399 -7.06 -19.92 -12.82
C PRO A 399 -6.52 -18.79 -13.71
N SER A 400 -7.00 -17.56 -13.55
CA SER A 400 -6.53 -16.37 -14.28
C SER A 400 -5.39 -15.62 -13.59
N SER A 401 -4.88 -16.09 -12.46
CA SER A 401 -3.66 -15.52 -11.87
C SER A 401 -2.47 -15.85 -12.78
N PRO A 402 -1.72 -14.85 -13.28
CA PRO A 402 -0.63 -15.08 -14.21
C PRO A 402 0.41 -16.04 -13.61
N ALA A 403 0.83 -17.03 -14.38
CA ALA A 403 1.94 -17.93 -14.01
C ALA A 403 3.33 -17.24 -14.06
N SER A 404 3.38 -15.90 -14.18
CA SER A 404 4.59 -15.12 -14.39
C SER A 404 4.69 -13.97 -13.40
N ASN A 405 5.66 -14.02 -12.48
CA ASN A 405 6.25 -12.93 -11.68
C ASN A 405 5.34 -11.85 -11.04
N SER A 406 4.01 -11.99 -11.06
CA SER A 406 3.08 -11.13 -10.33
C SER A 406 2.61 -11.86 -9.08
N GLU A 407 2.73 -11.23 -7.91
CA GLU A 407 2.22 -11.73 -6.63
C GLU A 407 0.83 -12.37 -6.82
N LEU A 408 0.69 -13.62 -6.36
CA LEU A 408 -0.55 -14.37 -6.47
C LEU A 408 -1.62 -13.70 -5.60
N ASN A 409 -2.61 -13.06 -6.21
CA ASN A 409 -3.75 -12.53 -5.45
C ASN A 409 -4.67 -13.68 -5.03
N LEU A 410 -4.63 -14.03 -3.74
CA LEU A 410 -5.43 -15.12 -3.16
C LEU A 410 -6.89 -14.73 -2.87
N TYR A 411 -7.20 -13.43 -2.88
CA TYR A 411 -8.50 -12.89 -2.46
C TYR A 411 -9.52 -12.81 -3.61
N ILE A 412 -9.23 -13.50 -4.72
CA ILE A 412 -10.07 -13.56 -5.92
C ILE A 412 -10.36 -15.00 -6.32
N GLY A 413 -11.42 -15.21 -7.08
CA GLY A 413 -11.84 -16.51 -7.58
C GLY A 413 -12.84 -17.20 -6.65
N LYS A 414 -12.67 -18.52 -6.47
CA LYS A 414 -13.65 -19.35 -5.75
C LYS A 414 -13.73 -19.01 -4.26
N VAL A 415 -12.69 -18.41 -3.68
CA VAL A 415 -12.74 -17.92 -2.30
C VAL A 415 -13.91 -16.96 -2.07
N ASN A 416 -14.26 -16.15 -3.07
CA ASN A 416 -15.36 -15.20 -2.99
C ASN A 416 -16.75 -15.83 -3.15
N GLN A 417 -16.81 -17.11 -3.52
CA GLN A 417 -18.05 -17.88 -3.68
C GLN A 417 -18.32 -18.80 -2.49
N LEU A 418 -17.45 -18.77 -1.47
CA LEU A 418 -17.71 -19.44 -0.20
C LEU A 418 -18.82 -18.70 0.56
N PRO A 419 -19.62 -19.40 1.40
CA PRO A 419 -20.58 -18.76 2.30
C PRO A 419 -19.92 -17.61 3.09
N ASN A 420 -20.62 -16.48 3.24
CA ASN A 420 -20.05 -15.23 3.76
C ASN A 420 -19.31 -15.40 5.11
N ASN A 421 -19.84 -16.22 6.02
CA ASN A 421 -19.21 -16.50 7.31
C ASN A 421 -17.88 -17.27 7.15
N HIS A 422 -17.85 -18.29 6.27
CA HIS A 422 -16.65 -19.08 6.01
C HIS A 422 -15.59 -18.27 5.27
N ARG A 423 -16.03 -17.51 4.25
CA ARG A 423 -15.18 -16.60 3.49
C ARG A 423 -14.50 -15.59 4.40
N SER A 424 -15.26 -14.93 5.26
CA SER A 424 -14.71 -13.93 6.18
C SER A 424 -13.71 -14.57 7.14
N ARG A 425 -14.06 -15.69 7.78
CA ARG A 425 -13.15 -16.41 8.70
C ARG A 425 -11.85 -16.88 8.04
N LEU A 426 -11.92 -17.34 6.80
CA LEU A 426 -10.74 -17.75 6.05
C LEU A 426 -9.85 -16.56 5.69
N MET A 427 -10.43 -15.37 5.51
CA MET A 427 -9.69 -14.12 5.26
C MET A 427 -9.37 -13.36 6.55
N ASP A 428 -9.62 -13.93 7.73
CA ASP A 428 -9.29 -13.26 8.99
C ASP A 428 -7.78 -13.17 9.19
N ALA A 429 -7.36 -12.03 9.73
CA ALA A 429 -6.00 -11.85 10.21
C ALA A 429 -5.66 -12.90 11.27
N LEU A 430 -4.37 -13.26 11.33
CA LEU A 430 -3.83 -13.97 12.49
C LEU A 430 -3.96 -13.08 13.74
N PRO A 431 -4.04 -13.67 14.95
CA PRO A 431 -4.12 -12.91 16.19
C PRO A 431 -3.02 -11.84 16.29
N LEU A 432 -3.34 -10.66 16.82
CA LEU A 432 -2.37 -9.56 16.93
C LEU A 432 -1.18 -9.87 17.84
N ASP A 433 -1.29 -10.86 18.71
CA ASP A 433 -0.21 -11.37 19.57
C ASP A 433 0.65 -12.46 18.89
N PHE A 434 0.37 -12.79 17.62
CA PHE A 434 1.04 -13.85 16.90
C PHE A 434 2.56 -13.65 16.77
N LEU A 435 3.04 -12.41 16.63
CA LEU A 435 4.47 -12.11 16.44
C LEU A 435 5.22 -11.78 17.75
N ASP A 436 4.55 -11.78 18.91
CA ASP A 436 5.14 -11.32 20.17
C ASP A 436 6.18 -12.26 20.77
N VAL A 437 6.01 -13.55 20.53
CA VAL A 437 6.75 -14.60 21.23
C VAL A 437 7.29 -15.56 20.21
N SER A 438 8.52 -16.04 20.42
CA SER A 438 9.10 -17.09 19.58
C SER A 438 8.10 -18.24 19.41
N SER A 439 7.99 -18.73 18.17
CA SER A 439 7.12 -19.85 17.84
C SER A 439 7.38 -21.11 18.68
N ASP A 440 8.56 -21.23 19.30
CA ASP A 440 8.91 -22.35 20.18
C ASP A 440 8.51 -22.12 21.65
N ASP A 441 8.29 -20.87 22.05
CA ASP A 441 7.99 -20.48 23.44
C ASP A 441 6.48 -20.43 23.73
N SER A 442 5.63 -20.41 22.70
CA SER A 442 4.15 -20.38 22.83
C SER A 442 3.43 -21.47 22.02
N PRO A 443 3.69 -22.77 22.27
CA PRO A 443 3.07 -23.87 21.53
C PRO A 443 1.54 -23.91 21.67
N ALA A 444 0.98 -23.43 22.79
CA ALA A 444 -0.46 -23.40 23.01
C ALA A 444 -1.19 -22.46 22.04
N LEU A 445 -0.64 -21.27 21.78
CA LEU A 445 -1.20 -20.30 20.82
C LEU A 445 -1.18 -20.88 19.40
N LEU A 446 -0.03 -21.39 18.97
CA LEU A 446 0.10 -21.98 17.63
C LEU A 446 -0.82 -23.18 17.44
N ASN A 447 -0.93 -24.07 18.44
CA ASN A 447 -1.84 -25.21 18.37
C ASN A 447 -3.30 -24.75 18.28
N SER A 448 -3.68 -23.68 18.98
CA SER A 448 -5.03 -23.10 18.85
C SER A 448 -5.31 -22.62 17.42
N ILE A 449 -4.37 -21.85 16.85
CA ILE A 449 -4.49 -21.34 15.47
C ILE A 449 -4.54 -22.51 14.46
N VAL A 450 -3.71 -23.53 14.63
CA VAL A 450 -3.70 -24.72 13.77
C VAL A 450 -5.04 -25.47 13.85
N ASN A 451 -5.58 -25.69 15.05
CA ASN A 451 -6.88 -26.34 15.21
C ASN A 451 -8.01 -25.56 14.50
N ASP A 452 -8.00 -24.23 14.59
CA ASP A 452 -8.97 -23.38 13.90
C ASP A 452 -8.79 -23.45 12.37
N LEU A 453 -7.55 -23.45 11.90
CA LEU A 453 -7.22 -23.60 10.48
C LEU A 453 -7.62 -24.97 9.93
N GLU A 454 -7.47 -26.06 10.69
CA GLU A 454 -7.93 -27.40 10.27
C GLU A 454 -9.44 -27.43 10.08
N GLN A 455 -10.19 -26.79 11.00
CA GLN A 455 -11.64 -26.64 10.85
C GLN A 455 -11.99 -25.83 9.60
N LEU A 456 -11.30 -24.71 9.35
CA LEU A 456 -11.51 -23.89 8.16
C LEU A 456 -11.18 -24.66 6.87
N CYS A 457 -10.09 -25.44 6.86
CA CYS A 457 -9.73 -26.28 5.74
C CYS A 457 -10.79 -27.36 5.47
N SER A 458 -11.31 -27.98 6.52
CA SER A 458 -12.41 -28.98 6.42
C SER A 458 -13.67 -28.35 5.84
N ILE A 459 -14.03 -27.14 6.27
CA ILE A 459 -15.16 -26.38 5.72
C ILE A 459 -14.97 -26.09 4.23
N VAL A 460 -13.74 -25.75 3.80
CA VAL A 460 -13.43 -25.53 2.38
C VAL A 460 -13.62 -26.84 1.60
N THR A 461 -13.06 -27.95 2.08
CA THR A 461 -13.21 -29.29 1.50
C THR A 461 -14.68 -29.64 1.29
N GLU A 462 -15.52 -29.46 2.33
CA GLU A 462 -16.97 -29.69 2.26
C GLU A 462 -17.67 -28.76 1.27
N SER A 463 -17.31 -27.46 1.27
CA SER A 463 -17.96 -26.45 0.43
C SER A 463 -17.58 -26.54 -1.05
N THR A 464 -16.40 -27.08 -1.37
CA THR A 464 -15.89 -27.14 -2.75
C THR A 464 -15.82 -28.54 -3.34
N SER A 465 -16.20 -29.58 -2.58
CA SER A 465 -16.00 -30.99 -2.94
C SER A 465 -14.54 -31.30 -3.30
N ASP A 466 -13.60 -30.63 -2.64
CA ASP A 466 -12.17 -30.83 -2.83
C ASP A 466 -11.70 -32.01 -1.97
N ASN A 467 -10.80 -32.84 -2.47
CA ASN A 467 -10.22 -33.97 -1.72
C ASN A 467 -8.82 -33.65 -1.19
N THR A 468 -8.35 -32.40 -1.36
CA THR A 468 -7.06 -31.95 -0.85
C THR A 468 -7.05 -32.03 0.67
N THR A 469 -6.13 -32.83 1.21
CA THR A 469 -5.95 -33.01 2.65
C THR A 469 -4.73 -32.22 3.10
N ILE A 470 -4.91 -31.30 4.03
CA ILE A 470 -3.85 -30.54 4.68
C ILE A 470 -3.76 -31.04 6.11
N THR A 471 -2.58 -31.46 6.57
CA THR A 471 -2.41 -31.98 7.93
C THR A 471 -2.07 -30.85 8.92
N ALA A 472 -2.38 -31.06 10.20
CA ALA A 472 -1.95 -30.19 11.29
C ALA A 472 -0.44 -29.88 11.23
N GLU A 473 0.39 -30.86 10.90
CA GLU A 473 1.85 -30.69 10.83
C GLU A 473 2.24 -29.75 9.69
N SER A 474 1.61 -29.85 8.52
CA SER A 474 1.86 -28.94 7.40
C SER A 474 1.39 -27.52 7.70
N LEU A 475 0.24 -27.36 8.37
CA LEU A 475 -0.25 -26.06 8.84
C LEU A 475 0.69 -25.45 9.88
N LEU A 476 1.19 -26.24 10.83
CA LEU A 476 2.14 -25.79 11.84
C LEU A 476 3.47 -25.37 11.21
N GLU A 477 4.00 -26.15 10.26
CA GLU A 477 5.23 -25.78 9.52
C GLU A 477 5.05 -24.45 8.78
N ALA A 478 3.93 -24.28 8.05
CA ALA A 478 3.59 -23.05 7.35
C ALA A 478 3.44 -21.87 8.30
N LEU A 479 2.75 -22.06 9.42
CA LEU A 479 2.52 -21.03 10.43
C LEU A 479 3.84 -20.57 11.06
N LYS A 480 4.75 -21.48 11.42
CA LYS A 480 6.09 -21.14 11.91
C LYS A 480 6.91 -20.36 10.87
N ARG A 481 6.78 -20.71 9.58
CA ARG A 481 7.48 -19.98 8.52
C ARG A 481 6.90 -18.57 8.33
N ILE A 482 5.58 -18.42 8.35
CA ILE A 482 4.92 -17.11 8.27
C ILE A 482 5.27 -16.26 9.49
N HIS A 483 5.37 -16.85 10.69
CA HIS A 483 5.87 -16.15 11.87
C HIS A 483 7.27 -15.59 11.62
N SER A 484 8.21 -16.42 11.19
CA SER A 484 9.60 -15.99 10.92
C SER A 484 9.67 -14.89 9.86
N TYR A 485 8.87 -14.99 8.80
CA TYR A 485 8.78 -13.95 7.78
C TYR A 485 8.17 -12.65 8.33
N GLY A 486 7.03 -12.73 9.02
CA GLY A 486 6.35 -11.60 9.64
C GLY A 486 7.22 -10.85 10.64
N SER A 487 7.94 -11.57 11.51
CA SER A 487 8.91 -10.98 12.45
C SER A 487 10.03 -10.25 11.71
N SER A 488 10.55 -10.81 10.60
CA SER A 488 11.57 -10.12 9.81
C SER A 488 11.05 -8.83 9.18
N ILE A 489 9.81 -8.82 8.67
CA ILE A 489 9.19 -7.60 8.11
C ILE A 489 8.95 -6.55 9.21
N LEU A 490 8.46 -6.99 10.38
CA LEU A 490 8.29 -6.14 11.56
C LEU A 490 9.60 -5.44 11.94
N ASP A 491 10.69 -6.20 12.07
CA ASP A 491 12.01 -5.67 12.41
C ASP A 491 12.50 -4.66 11.37
N ILE A 492 12.31 -4.96 10.08
CA ILE A 492 12.70 -4.04 8.99
C ILE A 492 11.92 -2.72 9.06
N HIS A 493 10.60 -2.77 9.29
CA HIS A 493 9.79 -1.56 9.44
C HIS A 493 10.20 -0.75 10.67
N ARG A 494 10.43 -1.43 11.79
CA ARG A 494 10.86 -0.81 13.03
C ARG A 494 12.21 -0.09 12.85
N ASP A 495 13.20 -0.76 12.28
CA ASP A 495 14.52 -0.18 11.99
C ASP A 495 14.43 1.01 11.03
N MET A 496 13.54 0.94 10.03
CA MET A 496 13.30 2.04 9.08
C MET A 496 12.81 3.31 9.79
N TYR A 497 11.86 3.17 10.74
CA TYR A 497 11.37 4.31 11.50
C TYR A 497 12.38 4.82 12.53
N VAL A 498 13.13 3.94 13.19
CA VAL A 498 14.24 4.36 14.06
C VAL A 498 15.27 5.17 13.28
N ALA A 499 15.65 4.74 12.07
CA ALA A 499 16.56 5.50 11.21
C ALA A 499 16.01 6.89 10.84
N ALA A 500 14.70 7.01 10.59
CA ALA A 500 14.06 8.30 10.33
C ALA A 500 13.96 9.20 11.57
N VAL A 501 13.78 8.62 12.77
CA VAL A 501 13.84 9.34 14.06
C VAL A 501 15.24 9.92 14.28
N GLU A 502 16.29 9.12 14.10
CA GLU A 502 17.68 9.59 14.26
C GLU A 502 18.01 10.71 13.27
N GLU A 503 17.54 10.60 12.01
CA GLU A 503 17.67 11.68 11.03
C GLU A 503 17.06 12.99 11.55
N GLY A 504 15.85 12.93 12.13
CA GLY A 504 15.18 14.09 12.71
C GLY A 504 15.97 14.73 13.85
N ARG A 505 16.59 13.91 14.71
CA ARG A 505 17.45 14.40 15.81
C ARG A 505 18.71 15.07 15.28
N LEU A 506 19.36 14.47 14.27
CA LEU A 506 20.54 15.04 13.62
C LEU A 506 20.22 16.42 12.99
N ARG A 507 19.10 16.55 12.26
CA ARG A 507 18.67 17.84 11.69
C ARG A 507 18.44 18.91 12.76
N LYS A 508 17.81 18.54 13.88
CA LYS A 508 17.61 19.47 15.02
C LYS A 508 18.95 19.92 15.62
N ALA A 509 19.91 19.00 15.78
CA ALA A 509 21.24 19.34 16.28
C ALA A 509 22.00 20.28 15.33
N GLU A 510 21.95 20.02 14.02
CA GLU A 510 22.54 20.89 12.98
C GLU A 510 21.93 22.29 12.98
N ALA A 511 20.60 22.39 13.07
CA ALA A 511 19.89 23.66 13.14
C ALA A 511 20.29 24.44 14.41
N ALA A 512 20.41 23.76 15.56
CA ALA A 512 20.85 24.39 16.81
C ALA A 512 22.30 24.91 16.72
N MET A 513 23.21 24.16 16.11
CA MET A 513 24.60 24.57 15.92
C MET A 513 24.75 25.78 14.97
N THR A 514 23.86 25.91 13.98
CA THR A 514 23.91 26.97 12.96
C THR A 514 23.02 28.17 13.27
N ALA A 515 22.16 28.09 14.29
CA ALA A 515 21.22 29.15 14.67
C ALA A 515 21.91 30.53 14.85
N HIS A 516 23.09 30.56 15.46
CA HIS A 516 23.87 31.79 15.67
C HIS A 516 24.45 32.41 14.38
N MET A 517 24.49 31.66 13.27
CA MET A 517 24.99 32.15 11.98
C MET A 517 23.87 32.76 11.11
N SER A 518 22.61 32.46 11.43
CA SER A 518 21.43 32.81 10.62
C SER A 518 20.89 34.24 10.84
N SER A 519 21.41 34.97 11.85
CA SER A 519 20.94 36.34 12.18
C SER A 519 21.25 37.42 11.13
N THR A 520 21.78 37.05 9.96
CA THR A 520 22.26 38.00 8.94
C THR A 520 21.65 37.84 7.53
N SER A 521 20.73 36.89 7.28
CA SER A 521 20.04 36.84 5.99
C SER A 521 18.59 36.38 6.09
N ILE A 522 17.69 37.33 5.83
CA ILE A 522 16.26 37.11 5.56
C ILE A 522 16.17 36.33 4.23
N SER A 523 15.58 35.13 4.25
CA SER A 523 15.52 34.13 3.15
C SER A 523 16.72 33.16 3.05
N SER A 524 16.96 32.35 4.08
CA SER A 524 17.85 31.19 3.96
C SER A 524 17.06 29.95 3.52
N LYS A 525 16.98 29.69 2.21
CA LYS A 525 16.71 28.31 1.75
C LYS A 525 17.68 27.38 2.48
N VAL A 526 17.19 26.28 3.03
CA VAL A 526 18.04 25.26 3.66
C VAL A 526 19.07 24.82 2.63
N LYS A 527 20.35 25.18 2.82
CA LYS A 527 21.43 24.75 1.93
C LYS A 527 21.67 23.26 2.17
N MET A 528 21.48 22.44 1.14
CA MET A 528 21.81 21.02 1.17
C MET A 528 23.32 20.85 1.21
N SER A 529 23.86 20.47 2.37
CA SER A 529 25.27 20.03 2.46
C SER A 529 25.43 18.64 1.83
N PRO A 530 26.64 18.27 1.36
CA PRO A 530 26.90 16.92 0.86
C PRO A 530 26.49 15.80 1.84
N GLU A 531 26.72 16.00 3.14
CA GLU A 531 26.37 15.05 4.20
C GLU A 531 24.85 14.92 4.38
N ARG A 532 24.11 16.02 4.20
CA ARG A 532 22.64 15.99 4.25
C ARG A 532 22.06 15.29 3.02
N VAL A 533 22.64 15.50 1.83
CA VAL A 533 22.24 14.82 0.59
C VAL A 533 22.35 13.29 0.74
N GLN A 534 23.43 12.79 1.35
CA GLN A 534 23.62 11.35 1.54
C GLN A 534 22.61 10.70 2.50
N ARG A 535 21.92 11.49 3.34
CA ARG A 535 20.95 11.00 4.34
C ARG A 535 19.49 11.28 3.98
N LEU A 536 19.24 11.82 2.80
CA LEU A 536 17.89 12.02 2.28
C LEU A 536 17.13 10.70 2.23
N SER A 537 15.80 10.79 2.34
CA SER A 537 14.95 9.60 2.41
C SER A 537 15.07 8.70 1.18
N LEU A 538 15.31 9.26 -0.01
CA LEU A 538 15.59 8.50 -1.24
C LEU A 538 16.74 7.47 -1.06
N PHE A 539 17.78 7.82 -0.30
CA PHE A 539 18.91 6.93 -0.03
C PHE A 539 18.74 6.14 1.27
N ARG A 540 18.19 6.77 2.31
CA ARG A 540 18.01 6.17 3.63
C ARG A 540 16.97 5.04 3.61
N VAL A 541 15.87 5.22 2.90
CA VAL A 541 14.70 4.33 2.97
C VAL A 541 14.85 3.12 2.03
N ARG A 542 15.50 3.31 0.87
CA ARG A 542 15.65 2.28 -0.17
C ARG A 542 16.20 0.92 0.34
N PRO A 543 17.27 0.87 1.17
CA PRO A 543 17.80 -0.41 1.65
C PRO A 543 16.79 -1.24 2.46
N PHE A 544 15.83 -0.61 3.14
CA PHE A 544 14.79 -1.32 3.88
C PHE A 544 13.80 -2.00 2.92
N PHE A 545 13.41 -1.34 1.83
CA PHE A 545 12.57 -1.95 0.79
C PHE A 545 13.27 -3.10 0.05
N GLU A 546 14.59 -3.01 -0.12
CA GLU A 546 15.40 -4.12 -0.67
C GLU A 546 15.34 -5.34 0.27
N LYS A 547 15.53 -5.16 1.59
CA LYS A 547 15.37 -6.22 2.59
C LYS A 547 13.95 -6.84 2.61
N ILE A 548 12.91 -6.02 2.46
CA ILE A 548 11.52 -6.50 2.37
C ILE A 548 11.36 -7.43 1.16
N ASN A 549 11.88 -7.03 0.00
CA ASN A 549 11.80 -7.83 -1.21
C ASN A 549 12.58 -9.14 -1.09
N GLU A 550 13.75 -9.11 -0.43
CA GLU A 550 14.54 -10.30 -0.11
C GLU A 550 13.72 -11.27 0.77
N ALA A 551 13.12 -10.79 1.86
CA ALA A 551 12.29 -11.61 2.75
C ALA A 551 11.08 -12.23 2.03
N LYS A 552 10.40 -11.47 1.15
CA LYS A 552 9.31 -11.99 0.31
C LYS A 552 9.78 -13.11 -0.61
N THR A 553 10.89 -12.88 -1.30
CA THR A 553 11.50 -13.86 -2.22
C THR A 553 11.91 -15.13 -1.48
N GLU A 554 12.44 -14.99 -0.26
CA GLU A 554 12.83 -16.11 0.59
C GLU A 554 11.62 -16.96 1.02
N LEU A 555 10.50 -16.33 1.36
CA LEU A 555 9.25 -17.04 1.67
C LEU A 555 8.73 -17.78 0.43
N GLU A 556 8.68 -17.12 -0.73
CA GLU A 556 8.23 -17.73 -1.99
C GLU A 556 9.10 -18.92 -2.41
N HIS A 557 10.41 -18.78 -2.33
CA HIS A 557 11.36 -19.86 -2.63
C HIS A 557 11.21 -21.04 -1.66
N TRP A 558 11.02 -20.75 -0.36
CA TRP A 558 10.76 -21.78 0.63
C TRP A 558 9.46 -22.55 0.34
N CYS A 559 8.41 -21.87 -0.12
CA CYS A 559 7.13 -22.51 -0.45
C CYS A 559 7.26 -23.54 -1.56
N VAL A 560 8.19 -23.40 -2.51
CA VAL A 560 8.30 -24.29 -3.69
C VAL A 560 9.37 -25.37 -3.57
N THR A 561 10.30 -25.25 -2.61
CA THR A 561 11.44 -26.17 -2.46
C THR A 561 11.21 -27.34 -1.51
N GLY A 562 10.06 -27.40 -0.84
CA GLY A 562 9.77 -28.39 0.23
C GLY A 562 9.18 -29.72 -0.21
N GLY A 563 8.68 -29.81 -1.44
CA GLY A 563 8.02 -31.01 -1.92
C GLY A 563 9.02 -32.07 -2.35
N ALA A 564 9.30 -33.05 -1.49
CA ALA A 564 9.76 -34.34 -2.00
C ALA A 564 8.63 -34.91 -2.89
N PRO A 565 8.88 -35.27 -4.16
CA PRO A 565 7.82 -35.75 -5.02
C PRO A 565 7.38 -37.13 -4.53
N ALA A 566 6.10 -37.24 -4.15
CA ALA A 566 5.43 -38.52 -4.07
C ALA A 566 5.45 -39.14 -5.48
N SER A 567 6.35 -40.10 -5.70
CA SER A 567 6.26 -41.19 -6.68
C SER A 567 5.47 -40.87 -7.96
N SER A 568 6.11 -40.20 -8.92
CA SER A 568 5.79 -40.43 -10.33
C SER A 568 7.08 -40.40 -11.14
N THR A 569 7.55 -41.59 -11.49
CA THR A 569 8.61 -41.82 -12.46
C THR A 569 8.16 -41.30 -13.82
N PHE A 570 8.50 -40.06 -14.14
CA PHE A 570 8.56 -39.56 -15.51
C PHE A 570 9.90 -38.84 -15.68
N GLY A 571 10.71 -39.35 -16.61
CA GLY A 571 12.10 -38.97 -16.79
C GLY A 571 12.28 -37.48 -17.10
N SER A 572 13.17 -36.86 -16.36
CA SER A 572 13.70 -35.52 -16.64
C SER A 572 14.63 -35.56 -17.85
N SER A 573 14.30 -34.79 -18.87
CA SER A 573 15.30 -34.27 -19.82
C SER A 573 14.97 -32.79 -20.01
N ASP A 574 15.79 -31.94 -19.39
CA ASP A 574 16.04 -30.51 -19.69
C ASP A 574 16.26 -29.67 -18.41
N GLU A 575 17.08 -30.14 -17.47
CA GLU A 575 17.70 -29.24 -16.48
C GLU A 575 19.02 -28.71 -17.06
N LEU A 576 19.03 -27.42 -17.39
CA LEU A 576 20.25 -26.68 -17.69
C LEU A 576 21.17 -26.67 -16.46
N PRO A 577 22.50 -26.69 -16.64
CA PRO A 577 23.42 -26.69 -15.51
C PRO A 577 23.24 -25.42 -14.66
N PRO A 578 23.40 -25.52 -13.33
CA PRO A 578 23.29 -24.37 -12.44
C PRO A 578 24.32 -23.29 -12.82
N LEU A 579 23.88 -22.04 -12.86
CA LEU A 579 24.73 -20.87 -13.11
C LEU A 579 25.79 -20.74 -12.00
N ASP A 580 27.03 -20.39 -12.38
CA ASP A 580 28.11 -20.05 -11.45
C ASP A 580 27.63 -18.98 -10.44
N PRO A 581 27.77 -19.17 -9.11
CA PRO A 581 27.39 -18.18 -8.10
C PRO A 581 27.95 -16.77 -8.33
N ASN A 582 29.09 -16.64 -9.03
CA ASN A 582 29.72 -15.37 -9.37
C ASN A 582 29.52 -14.94 -10.84
N TRP A 583 28.51 -15.49 -11.54
CA TRP A 583 28.27 -15.23 -12.97
C TRP A 583 28.22 -13.74 -13.31
N GLN A 584 27.77 -12.87 -12.41
CA GLN A 584 27.73 -11.41 -12.63
C GLN A 584 29.13 -10.83 -12.92
N TYR A 585 30.19 -11.42 -12.36
CA TYR A 585 31.59 -11.01 -12.50
C TYR A 585 32.40 -11.88 -13.45
N THR A 586 31.93 -13.10 -13.74
CA THR A 586 32.66 -14.07 -14.57
C THR A 586 32.06 -14.24 -15.97
N ALA A 587 30.77 -13.91 -16.16
CA ALA A 587 30.11 -13.99 -17.46
C ALA A 587 30.77 -13.07 -18.49
N GLN A 588 30.78 -13.52 -19.74
CA GLN A 588 31.25 -12.72 -20.85
C GLN A 588 30.28 -11.56 -21.12
N LEU A 589 30.83 -10.38 -21.31
CA LEU A 589 30.09 -9.15 -21.55
C LEU A 589 29.98 -8.87 -23.06
N ALA A 590 28.82 -8.38 -23.49
CA ALA A 590 28.54 -7.96 -24.86
C ALA A 590 28.12 -6.48 -24.93
N VAL A 591 28.34 -5.86 -26.10
CA VAL A 591 27.85 -4.49 -26.34
C VAL A 591 26.33 -4.50 -26.31
N GLY A 592 25.76 -3.62 -25.49
CA GLY A 592 24.34 -3.52 -25.26
C GLY A 592 23.85 -4.21 -23.99
N ASP A 593 24.71 -4.91 -23.26
CA ASP A 593 24.35 -5.51 -21.99
C ASP A 593 24.03 -4.47 -20.92
N GLU A 594 22.99 -4.74 -20.15
CA GLU A 594 22.66 -4.00 -18.93
C GLU A 594 23.55 -4.50 -17.78
N CYS A 595 24.23 -3.57 -17.13
CA CYS A 595 25.22 -3.86 -16.11
C CYS A 595 25.18 -2.81 -14.99
N GLU A 596 25.90 -3.06 -13.91
CA GLU A 596 26.35 -2.02 -12.99
C GLU A 596 27.84 -1.79 -13.19
N ALA A 597 28.26 -0.54 -13.27
CA ALA A 597 29.65 -0.16 -13.45
C ALA A 597 30.16 0.68 -12.27
N ASP A 598 31.41 0.46 -11.89
CA ASP A 598 32.10 1.21 -10.84
C ASP A 598 32.36 2.66 -11.25
N LEU A 599 31.86 3.59 -10.44
CA LEU A 599 32.14 5.02 -10.51
C LEU A 599 32.61 5.49 -9.13
N GLY A 600 33.92 5.53 -8.93
CA GLY A 600 34.52 6.06 -7.71
C GLY A 600 34.39 5.16 -6.47
N GLY A 601 34.30 3.84 -6.64
CA GLY A 601 34.22 2.84 -5.58
C GLY A 601 32.80 2.34 -5.29
N ALA A 602 31.79 2.80 -6.06
CA ALA A 602 30.39 2.39 -5.96
C ALA A 602 29.84 2.01 -7.34
N PHE A 603 28.92 1.05 -7.38
CA PHE A 603 28.37 0.50 -8.62
C PHE A 603 27.04 1.17 -8.99
N PHE A 604 26.92 1.61 -10.25
CA PHE A 604 25.73 2.29 -10.77
C PHE A 604 25.23 1.62 -12.05
N ALA A 605 23.92 1.63 -12.27
CA ALA A 605 23.30 1.09 -13.47
C ALA A 605 23.87 1.76 -14.74
N ALA A 606 24.33 0.93 -15.66
CA ALA A 606 24.98 1.34 -16.89
C ALA A 606 24.71 0.34 -18.01
N LYS A 607 25.07 0.72 -19.23
CA LYS A 607 24.99 -0.12 -20.42
C LYS A 607 26.32 -0.17 -21.13
N ILE A 608 26.77 -1.37 -21.51
CA ILE A 608 28.02 -1.51 -22.27
C ILE A 608 27.83 -0.90 -23.65
N SER A 609 28.58 0.16 -23.92
CA SER A 609 28.51 0.91 -25.17
C SER A 609 29.57 0.49 -26.18
N GLN A 610 30.73 0.05 -25.70
CA GLN A 610 31.82 -0.43 -26.55
C GLN A 610 32.75 -1.37 -25.78
N ILE A 611 33.31 -2.37 -26.47
CA ILE A 611 34.34 -3.27 -25.95
C ILE A 611 35.61 -3.07 -26.78
N ILE A 612 36.73 -2.73 -26.14
CA ILE A 612 38.02 -2.49 -26.78
C ILE A 612 39.08 -3.37 -26.10
N GLY A 613 39.38 -4.51 -26.72
CA GLY A 613 40.25 -5.52 -26.12
C GLY A 613 39.63 -6.06 -24.82
N ASN A 614 40.33 -5.88 -23.69
CA ASN A 614 39.87 -6.31 -22.36
C ASN A 614 39.20 -5.18 -21.56
N LYS A 615 38.97 -4.02 -22.18
CA LYS A 615 38.39 -2.83 -21.54
C LYS A 615 36.99 -2.54 -22.08
N TYR A 616 36.18 -1.93 -21.23
CA TYR A 616 34.76 -1.69 -21.47
C TYR A 616 34.43 -0.21 -21.30
N ASN A 617 33.72 0.34 -22.28
CA ASN A 617 33.14 1.67 -22.19
C ASN A 617 31.66 1.54 -21.89
N VAL A 618 31.17 2.27 -20.90
CA VAL A 618 29.78 2.20 -20.44
C VAL A 618 29.11 3.56 -20.51
N VAL A 619 27.79 3.55 -20.68
CA VAL A 619 26.94 4.72 -20.58
C VAL A 619 26.05 4.50 -19.35
N PHE A 620 26.14 5.38 -18.36
CA PHE A 620 25.33 5.35 -17.16
C PHE A 620 23.89 5.79 -17.45
N PHE A 621 22.98 5.50 -16.52
CA PHE A 621 21.55 5.79 -16.66
C PHE A 621 21.22 7.29 -16.83
N ASP A 622 22.10 8.19 -16.37
CA ASP A 622 22.01 9.65 -16.50
C ASP A 622 22.60 10.19 -17.81
N GLY A 623 23.19 9.31 -18.63
CA GLY A 623 23.83 9.64 -19.91
C GLY A 623 25.33 9.90 -19.82
N ASP A 624 25.91 9.90 -18.60
CA ASP A 624 27.36 10.02 -18.42
C ASP A 624 28.09 8.80 -18.98
N ARG A 625 29.37 8.99 -19.31
CA ARG A 625 30.19 7.96 -19.94
C ARG A 625 31.46 7.70 -19.14
N ALA A 626 31.78 6.42 -18.93
CA ALA A 626 33.09 5.99 -18.47
C ALA A 626 33.72 5.09 -19.52
N ASP A 627 34.96 5.42 -19.88
CA ASP A 627 35.74 4.68 -20.86
C ASP A 627 36.86 3.90 -20.17
N GLY A 628 37.15 2.69 -20.65
CA GLY A 628 38.35 1.96 -20.25
C GLY A 628 38.27 1.17 -18.93
N LEU A 629 37.06 0.85 -18.46
CA LEU A 629 36.83 0.06 -17.25
C LEU A 629 37.35 -1.38 -17.40
N GLU A 630 37.89 -1.95 -16.32
CA GLU A 630 38.32 -3.34 -16.26
C GLU A 630 37.14 -4.29 -15.98
N ARG A 631 37.27 -5.59 -16.30
CA ARG A 631 36.18 -6.57 -16.09
C ARG A 631 35.68 -6.63 -14.64
N SER A 632 36.56 -6.43 -13.66
CA SER A 632 36.23 -6.43 -12.23
C SER A 632 35.39 -5.23 -11.79
N GLN A 633 35.31 -4.19 -12.62
CA GLN A 633 34.58 -2.96 -12.38
C GLN A 633 33.17 -2.98 -12.99
N ILE A 634 32.71 -4.14 -13.47
CA ILE A 634 31.40 -4.30 -14.12
C ILE A 634 30.69 -5.55 -13.59
N LYS A 635 29.41 -5.41 -13.23
CA LYS A 635 28.52 -6.49 -12.82
C LYS A 635 27.41 -6.65 -13.84
N LEU A 636 27.23 -7.82 -14.42
CA LEU A 636 26.15 -8.05 -15.37
C LEU A 636 24.80 -8.12 -14.62
N SER A 637 23.80 -7.34 -15.04
CA SER A 637 22.51 -7.25 -14.32
C SER A 637 21.55 -8.39 -14.64
N LYS A 638 21.78 -9.12 -15.74
CA LYS A 638 20.94 -10.24 -16.20
C LYS A 638 21.81 -11.45 -16.55
N PRO A 639 21.39 -12.68 -16.18
CA PRO A 639 22.16 -13.88 -16.50
C PRO A 639 22.30 -14.02 -18.02
N PRO A 640 23.44 -14.55 -18.52
CA PRO A 640 23.63 -14.79 -19.94
C PRO A 640 22.51 -15.70 -20.45
N THR A 641 21.82 -15.26 -21.51
CA THR A 641 20.89 -16.16 -22.19
C THR A 641 21.72 -17.28 -22.80
N PRO A 642 21.40 -18.57 -22.58
CA PRO A 642 22.13 -19.64 -23.23
C PRO A 642 22.04 -19.42 -24.74
N VAL A 643 23.20 -19.39 -25.39
CA VAL A 643 23.31 -19.35 -26.84
C VAL A 643 22.69 -20.64 -27.35
N ASN A 644 21.40 -20.60 -27.71
CA ASN A 644 20.88 -21.57 -28.66
C ASN A 644 21.68 -21.33 -29.93
N ASP A 645 22.47 -22.33 -30.34
CA ASP A 645 23.28 -22.31 -31.57
C ASP A 645 22.56 -21.51 -32.67
N GLU A 646 23.01 -20.28 -32.91
CA GLU A 646 22.57 -19.52 -34.06
C GLU A 646 22.99 -20.36 -35.27
N ILE A 647 22.01 -20.96 -35.95
CA ILE A 647 22.28 -21.73 -37.16
C ILE A 647 22.94 -20.78 -38.15
N ASP A 648 24.20 -21.05 -38.45
CA ASP A 648 24.97 -20.31 -39.44
C ASP A 648 24.21 -20.32 -40.77
N THR A 649 23.66 -19.17 -41.15
CA THR A 649 22.91 -18.99 -42.40
C THR A 649 23.81 -18.46 -43.52
N THR A 650 25.11 -18.33 -43.27
CA THR A 650 26.06 -17.77 -44.24
C THR A 650 26.20 -18.74 -45.41
N GLY A 651 25.81 -18.29 -46.62
CA GLY A 651 25.84 -19.08 -47.85
C GLY A 651 24.52 -19.74 -48.26
N LEU A 652 23.46 -19.64 -47.45
CA LEU A 652 22.13 -20.14 -47.81
C LEU A 652 21.31 -19.10 -48.58
N THR A 653 20.60 -19.54 -49.61
CA THR A 653 19.68 -18.64 -50.33
C THR A 653 18.43 -18.35 -49.48
N LYS A 654 17.78 -17.20 -49.72
CA LYS A 654 16.54 -16.81 -49.00
C LYS A 654 15.44 -17.89 -49.01
N LYS A 655 15.42 -18.75 -50.04
CA LYS A 655 14.46 -19.84 -50.18
C LYS A 655 14.79 -21.04 -49.28
N GLU A 656 16.06 -21.27 -49.01
CA GLU A 656 16.56 -22.34 -48.13
C GLU A 656 16.37 -21.97 -46.66
N ILE A 657 16.68 -20.73 -46.28
CA ILE A 657 16.43 -20.19 -44.94
C ILE A 657 14.93 -20.32 -44.59
N LYS A 658 14.04 -19.96 -45.52
CA LYS A 658 12.58 -20.07 -45.33
C LYS A 658 12.11 -21.53 -45.19
N ARG A 659 12.80 -22.49 -45.81
CA ARG A 659 12.50 -23.93 -45.64
C ARG A 659 13.01 -24.47 -44.30
N LEU A 660 14.16 -23.96 -43.83
CA LEU A 660 14.78 -24.33 -42.58
C LEU A 660 13.92 -23.87 -41.39
N MET A 661 13.49 -22.60 -41.41
CA MET A 661 12.56 -22.05 -40.41
C MET A 661 11.22 -22.80 -40.38
N LYS A 662 10.67 -23.15 -41.55
CA LYS A 662 9.41 -23.90 -41.63
C LYS A 662 9.53 -25.35 -41.16
N LYS A 663 10.74 -25.93 -41.16
CA LYS A 663 11.00 -27.26 -40.59
C LYS A 663 11.12 -27.19 -39.07
N MET A 664 11.72 -26.12 -38.53
CA MET A 664 11.83 -25.88 -37.08
C MET A 664 10.46 -25.63 -36.46
N ASP A 665 9.64 -24.75 -37.06
CA ASP A 665 8.24 -24.51 -36.64
C ASP A 665 7.38 -25.78 -36.61
N LYS A 666 7.70 -26.76 -37.46
CA LYS A 666 6.97 -28.03 -37.53
C LYS A 666 7.47 -29.07 -36.52
N LYS A 667 8.69 -28.87 -36.02
CA LYS A 667 9.31 -29.68 -34.97
C LYS A 667 8.86 -29.21 -33.59
N ASP A 668 8.71 -27.89 -33.40
CA ASP A 668 8.26 -27.30 -32.13
C ASP A 668 6.74 -27.45 -31.88
N ARG A 669 5.97 -27.76 -32.94
CA ARG A 669 4.53 -28.05 -32.85
C ARG A 669 4.20 -29.54 -32.66
N LYS A 670 5.21 -30.40 -32.59
CA LYS A 670 5.07 -31.84 -32.34
C LYS A 670 5.67 -32.16 -30.98
#